data_AF-A0A1Q8CSY8-F1
#
_entry.id   AF-A0A1Q8CSY8-F1
#
_cell.length_a   1.000
_cell.length_b   1.000
_cell.length_c   1.000
_cell.angle_alpha   90.00
_cell.angle_beta   90.00
_cell.angle_gamma   90.00
#
_symmetry.space_group_name_H-M   'P 1'
#
loop_
_entity.id
_entity.type
_entity.pdbx_description
1 polymer ?
#
loop_
_entity_poly.entity_id
_entity_poly.type
_entity_poly.pdbx_seq_one_letter_code
_entity_poly.pdbx_strand_id
1 'polypeptide(L)'
;MRRTAVVAAAVVAATTAGLPATAWAATGDARVVPVQVTGDPAQRFNLVFLGDGYTAAELPEFRANVDKHLNVLWTLEPFKSYRSYLNVYAVEIESAESGVDCDPGLDAPSRNTPLDMGFWGGCDPSSVQRLLTVDGTAANRYADLVPGTSPANRQLLALGNSDTYGGAGGTNATASGGNALSALITPHELGHSLGGLDDEYDYYQRGVHGLPYTGGEPDSVHHTLLTRAQMISQRRKWWRWLGERSESGGVIGRHEGGLYSGSGVWKPSAHSMMRSLGYYFDQVSRERMTERISAKTRILQDSTPTAEPIGADRVVWVETMYPVSHQLDLTWTLDGRRLRTRARALDLSTLDIPPGVHRLRATVVDPTPFVRDPAVRSSAALTQSRTWTVDTAVTTPLEQAPAAFTLSTPTTDPVGATDVVYVETTHPTDRRHRVRWVLDGRPLRPSGNDRAVDLEPLRLTGSHTLTAATGGHTLSWRIDASVPDTSYSLSEPLLRRGREHIVNGPFTMALTGVDDTPGYLVREFRTDGDGWYNYFGWPTDPDAPFLFTPSGTNIDDLVYGKLGRPRLSPWDDPTPDYGRHTIEHRAIDPSGNIGPAEEFAVTLIPPPPTCTRTVSGRVAGPLVLVNGVTCLDRATVTGPVTVRRGAGLVATRSTVSGPLTATGADAVELLNSTVVGRLTVTATRRDVTFVGGTVHGPVVLSGNRTGERAPVLAGLAVRGPLACVGNAPAPVDLEVSNEVTGPTAGQCANF
;
A
#
# COMPACT_ATOMS: atom_id res chain seq x y z
N MET A 1 -38.37 43.33 -36.96
CA MET A 1 -38.40 42.81 -35.58
C MET A 1 -36.98 42.51 -35.14
N ARG A 2 -36.68 42.72 -33.84
CA ARG A 2 -35.37 42.63 -33.15
C ARG A 2 -34.50 43.89 -33.21
N ARG A 3 -34.80 44.80 -32.27
CA ARG A 3 -33.85 45.78 -31.73
C ARG A 3 -32.98 45.08 -30.70
N THR A 4 -31.68 45.20 -30.86
CA THR A 4 -30.62 44.85 -29.91
C THR A 4 -30.71 45.74 -28.67
N ALA A 5 -30.84 45.14 -27.49
CA ALA A 5 -30.68 45.80 -26.20
C ALA A 5 -29.32 45.40 -25.62
N VAL A 6 -28.46 46.38 -25.43
CA VAL A 6 -27.18 46.27 -24.71
C VAL A 6 -27.51 46.35 -23.22
N VAL A 7 -27.23 45.30 -22.46
CA VAL A 7 -27.25 45.31 -20.99
C VAL A 7 -25.80 45.36 -20.52
N ALA A 8 -25.44 46.48 -19.90
CA ALA A 8 -24.16 46.65 -19.23
C ALA A 8 -24.15 45.82 -17.94
N ALA A 9 -23.32 44.77 -17.91
CA ALA A 9 -23.03 44.03 -16.68
C ALA A 9 -21.95 44.77 -15.90
N ALA A 10 -22.31 45.30 -14.73
CA ALA A 10 -21.37 45.82 -13.76
C ALA A 10 -20.65 44.64 -13.09
N VAL A 11 -19.34 44.51 -13.35
CA VAL A 11 -18.47 43.55 -12.66
C VAL A 11 -18.19 44.11 -11.26
N VAL A 12 -18.86 43.54 -10.25
CA VAL A 12 -18.48 43.74 -8.85
C VAL A 12 -17.33 42.77 -8.56
N ALA A 13 -16.13 43.30 -8.41
CA ALA A 13 -14.97 42.54 -7.98
C ALA A 13 -15.19 42.03 -6.55
N ALA A 14 -15.38 40.71 -6.41
CA ALA A 14 -15.37 40.05 -5.11
C ALA A 14 -13.93 40.00 -4.61
N THR A 15 -13.62 40.74 -3.55
CA THR A 15 -12.35 40.64 -2.83
C THR A 15 -12.32 39.33 -2.05
N THR A 16 -11.65 38.32 -2.59
CA THR A 16 -11.29 37.09 -1.87
C THR A 16 -10.27 37.44 -0.79
N ALA A 17 -10.65 37.40 0.48
CA ALA A 17 -9.71 37.38 1.59
C ALA A 17 -9.09 35.97 1.67
N GLY A 18 -8.08 35.71 0.82
CA GLY A 18 -7.18 34.60 1.01
C GLY A 18 -6.30 34.85 2.24
N LEU A 19 -5.96 33.80 2.97
CA LEU A 19 -4.79 33.82 3.85
C LEU A 19 -3.60 34.39 3.06
N PRO A 20 -2.72 35.22 3.65
CA PRO A 20 -1.62 35.79 2.91
C PRO A 20 -0.78 34.65 2.32
N ALA A 21 -0.74 34.57 1.00
CA ALA A 21 0.27 33.79 0.30
C ALA A 21 1.61 34.42 0.69
N THR A 22 2.28 33.84 1.68
CA THR A 22 3.64 34.21 2.02
C THR A 22 4.48 33.87 0.79
N ALA A 23 5.01 34.89 0.13
CA ALA A 23 5.98 34.69 -0.94
C ALA A 23 7.22 34.06 -0.29
N TRP A 24 7.34 32.73 -0.38
CA TRP A 24 8.53 32.05 0.10
C TRP A 24 9.73 32.49 -0.73
N ALA A 25 10.83 32.76 -0.03
CA ALA A 25 12.01 33.37 -0.62
C ALA A 25 12.64 32.42 -1.65
N ALA A 26 12.86 32.92 -2.87
CA ALA A 26 13.89 32.39 -3.74
C ALA A 26 15.22 32.99 -3.28
N THR A 27 16.16 32.16 -2.83
CA THR A 27 17.50 32.60 -2.44
C THR A 27 18.51 31.76 -3.22
N GLY A 28 19.06 32.32 -4.30
CA GLY A 28 19.97 31.57 -5.19
C GLY A 28 19.29 30.42 -5.93
N ASP A 29 20.06 29.36 -6.18
CA ASP A 29 19.71 28.15 -6.98
C ASP A 29 18.67 27.21 -6.32
N ALA A 30 17.86 27.71 -5.37
CA ALA A 30 16.83 26.93 -4.70
C ALA A 30 15.50 27.67 -4.49
N ARG A 31 14.39 26.92 -4.60
CA ARG A 31 13.01 27.40 -4.45
C ARG A 31 12.20 26.50 -3.55
N VAL A 32 11.55 27.10 -2.53
CA VAL A 32 10.58 26.40 -1.69
C VAL A 32 9.20 26.40 -2.37
N VAL A 33 8.63 25.21 -2.54
CA VAL A 33 7.30 24.98 -3.09
C VAL A 33 6.45 24.28 -2.05
N PRO A 34 5.32 24.87 -1.60
CA PRO A 34 4.38 24.13 -0.78
C PRO A 34 3.71 23.06 -1.64
N VAL A 35 3.61 21.86 -1.10
CA VAL A 35 2.84 20.78 -1.73
C VAL A 35 1.53 20.60 -0.99
N GLN A 36 1.56 20.68 0.35
CA GLN A 36 0.39 20.64 1.20
C GLN A 36 0.60 21.55 2.42
N VAL A 37 -0.33 22.46 2.71
CA VAL A 37 -0.26 23.31 3.92
C VAL A 37 -1.58 23.22 4.68
N THR A 38 -1.54 22.62 5.86
CA THR A 38 -2.71 22.38 6.72
C THR A 38 -2.73 23.30 7.95
N GLY A 39 -1.76 24.20 8.07
CA GLY A 39 -1.70 25.23 9.12
C GLY A 39 -0.30 25.84 9.26
N ASP A 40 -0.13 26.68 10.28
CA ASP A 40 1.17 27.30 10.59
C ASP A 40 2.26 26.22 10.74
N PRO A 41 3.38 26.30 10.00
CA PRO A 41 4.52 25.39 10.12
C PRO A 41 5.00 25.18 11.56
N ALA A 42 4.96 26.21 12.41
CA ALA A 42 5.37 26.10 13.81
C ALA A 42 4.44 25.21 14.65
N GLN A 43 3.23 24.93 14.16
CA GLN A 43 2.20 24.13 14.81
C GLN A 43 1.89 22.83 14.07
N ARG A 44 2.68 22.46 13.06
CA ARG A 44 2.51 21.25 12.25
C ARG A 44 3.75 20.37 12.30
N PHE A 45 3.55 19.10 11.98
CA PHE A 45 4.65 18.29 11.50
C PHE A 45 4.97 18.74 10.07
N ASN A 46 6.23 19.01 9.75
CA ASN A 46 6.65 19.45 8.43
C ASN A 46 7.51 18.36 7.78
N LEU A 47 7.01 17.76 6.71
CA LEU A 47 7.79 16.87 5.85
C LEU A 47 8.41 17.71 4.72
N VAL A 48 9.73 17.74 4.65
CA VAL A 48 10.46 18.56 3.67
C VAL A 48 11.20 17.64 2.70
N PHE A 49 10.77 17.65 1.45
CA PHE A 49 11.43 16.99 0.33
C PHE A 49 12.55 17.89 -0.20
N LEU A 50 13.71 17.30 -0.46
CA LEU A 50 14.86 17.98 -1.06
C LEU A 50 15.25 17.22 -2.33
N GLY A 51 15.37 17.89 -3.46
CA GLY A 51 15.86 17.27 -4.70
C GLY A 51 17.37 17.41 -4.83
N ASP A 52 18.06 16.35 -5.27
CA ASP A 52 19.49 16.37 -5.62
C ASP A 52 19.76 15.62 -6.93
N GLY A 53 20.70 16.11 -7.72
CA GLY A 53 21.00 15.57 -9.04
C GLY A 53 19.98 15.90 -10.13
N TYR A 54 19.05 16.82 -9.86
CA TYR A 54 18.09 17.33 -10.86
C TYR A 54 18.58 18.68 -11.37
N THR A 55 18.91 18.77 -12.66
CA THR A 55 19.18 20.05 -13.33
C THR A 55 17.91 20.89 -13.45
N ALA A 56 18.02 22.17 -13.85
CA ALA A 56 16.86 23.02 -14.09
C ALA A 56 15.82 22.39 -15.04
N ALA A 57 16.27 21.64 -16.04
CA ALA A 57 15.41 20.97 -17.01
C ALA A 57 14.68 19.75 -16.42
N GLU A 58 15.20 19.17 -15.34
CA GLU A 58 14.70 17.95 -14.67
C GLU A 58 13.90 18.28 -13.40
N LEU A 59 13.79 19.54 -12.99
CA LEU A 59 12.89 19.92 -11.89
C LEU A 59 11.41 19.48 -12.08
N PRO A 60 10.85 19.43 -13.32
CA PRO A 60 9.54 18.81 -13.52
C PRO A 60 9.51 17.32 -13.15
N GLU A 61 10.59 16.58 -13.37
CA GLU A 61 10.72 15.17 -12.98
C GLU A 61 10.83 15.03 -11.46
N PHE A 62 11.60 15.89 -10.78
CA PHE A 62 11.62 15.95 -9.31
C PHE A 62 10.21 16.12 -8.73
N ARG A 63 9.40 17.03 -9.29
CA ARG A 63 8.00 17.22 -8.87
C ARG A 63 7.16 15.96 -9.07
N ALA A 64 7.28 15.31 -10.23
CA ALA A 64 6.58 14.06 -10.50
C ALA A 64 6.99 12.93 -9.53
N ASN A 65 8.26 12.86 -9.16
CA ASN A 65 8.76 11.93 -8.14
C ASN A 65 8.18 12.27 -6.76
N VAL A 66 8.20 13.54 -6.34
CA VAL A 66 7.55 13.98 -5.08
C VAL A 66 6.07 13.58 -5.06
N ASP A 67 5.33 13.84 -6.14
CA ASP A 67 3.91 13.49 -6.25
C ASP A 67 3.70 11.97 -6.13
N LYS A 68 4.47 11.15 -6.83
CA LYS A 68 4.40 9.68 -6.75
C LYS A 68 4.66 9.19 -5.31
N HIS A 69 5.69 9.70 -4.66
CA HIS A 69 6.06 9.31 -3.30
C HIS A 69 4.99 9.69 -2.28
N LEU A 70 4.45 10.91 -2.39
CA LEU A 70 3.40 11.37 -1.51
C LEU A 70 2.11 10.58 -1.68
N ASN A 71 1.69 10.28 -2.92
CA ASN A 71 0.51 9.47 -3.16
C ASN A 71 0.64 8.08 -2.51
N VAL A 72 1.78 7.40 -2.69
CA VAL A 72 2.04 6.12 -2.00
C VAL A 72 2.05 6.30 -0.48
N LEU A 73 2.67 7.35 0.05
CA LEU A 73 2.69 7.60 1.50
C LEU A 73 1.28 7.81 2.06
N TRP A 74 0.39 8.49 1.32
CA TRP A 74 -1.00 8.75 1.72
C TRP A 74 -1.93 7.55 1.61
N THR A 75 -1.51 6.43 1.02
CA THR A 75 -2.26 5.18 1.08
C THR A 75 -1.86 4.29 2.26
N LEU A 76 -0.73 4.59 2.90
CA LEU A 76 -0.16 3.79 3.98
C LEU A 76 -0.53 4.35 5.35
N GLU A 77 -1.05 3.49 6.23
CA GLU A 77 -1.26 3.87 7.63
C GLU A 77 0.07 3.86 8.40
N PRO A 78 0.30 4.84 9.30
CA PRO A 78 -0.63 5.86 9.78
C PRO A 78 -0.58 7.20 9.01
N PHE A 79 0.27 7.34 7.99
CA PHE A 79 0.39 8.59 7.24
C PHE A 79 -0.94 9.02 6.60
N LYS A 80 -1.70 8.07 6.06
CA LYS A 80 -3.07 8.27 5.56
C LYS A 80 -3.95 8.96 6.61
N SER A 81 -4.17 8.33 7.76
CA SER A 81 -5.05 8.84 8.81
C SER A 81 -4.62 10.19 9.40
N TYR A 82 -3.31 10.48 9.39
CA TYR A 82 -2.74 11.68 10.01
C TYR A 82 -2.29 12.72 8.99
N ARG A 83 -2.63 12.60 7.70
CA ARG A 83 -2.17 13.53 6.64
C ARG A 83 -2.44 15.00 6.94
N SER A 84 -3.52 15.31 7.66
CA SER A 84 -3.85 16.68 8.10
C SER A 84 -2.88 17.27 9.14
N TYR A 85 -2.07 16.45 9.79
CA TYR A 85 -1.04 16.88 10.75
C TYR A 85 0.21 17.42 10.04
N LEU A 86 0.35 17.08 8.76
CA LEU A 86 1.53 17.35 7.97
C LEU A 86 1.31 18.58 7.08
N ASN A 87 2.26 19.51 7.17
CA ASN A 87 2.62 20.32 6.03
C ASN A 87 3.68 19.55 5.21
N VAL A 88 3.63 19.70 3.90
CA VAL A 88 4.61 19.17 2.96
C VAL A 88 5.17 20.30 2.12
N TYR A 89 6.50 20.36 2.06
CA TYR A 89 7.25 21.30 1.23
C TYR A 89 8.22 20.53 0.35
N ALA A 90 8.35 20.93 -0.91
CA ALA A 90 9.43 20.53 -1.79
C ALA A 90 10.41 21.70 -1.93
N VAL A 91 11.68 21.47 -1.67
CA VAL A 91 12.75 22.41 -1.97
C VAL A 91 13.38 21.96 -3.28
N GLU A 92 13.08 22.70 -4.34
CA GLU A 92 13.68 22.52 -5.66
C GLU A 92 15.08 23.11 -5.60
N ILE A 93 16.10 22.26 -5.71
CA ILE A 93 17.51 22.68 -5.66
C ILE A 93 18.12 22.33 -7.02
N GLU A 94 18.50 23.35 -7.78
CA GLU A 94 19.10 23.16 -9.11
C GLU A 94 20.50 22.55 -8.96
N SER A 95 20.69 21.37 -9.55
CA SER A 95 21.99 20.71 -9.62
C SER A 95 22.74 21.08 -10.90
N ALA A 96 24.07 21.24 -10.80
CA ALA A 96 24.90 21.54 -11.97
C ALA A 96 25.02 20.33 -12.92
N GLU A 97 24.93 19.13 -12.37
CA GLU A 97 24.98 17.87 -13.11
C GLU A 97 23.73 17.03 -12.80
N SER A 98 23.33 16.22 -13.79
CA SER A 98 22.27 15.22 -13.64
C SER A 98 22.85 13.95 -13.02
N GLY A 99 22.10 13.32 -12.12
CA GLY A 99 22.48 12.10 -11.42
C GLY A 99 23.14 12.34 -10.06
N VAL A 100 23.50 11.25 -9.38
CA VAL A 100 24.16 11.24 -8.07
C VAL A 100 25.50 10.50 -8.13
N ASP A 101 26.27 10.56 -7.04
CA ASP A 101 27.60 9.95 -6.94
C ASP A 101 27.57 8.42 -7.03
N CYS A 102 28.55 7.87 -7.77
CA CYS A 102 28.80 6.42 -7.88
C CYS A 102 27.58 5.59 -8.31
N ASP A 103 26.81 6.15 -9.26
CA ASP A 103 25.62 5.55 -9.83
C ASP A 103 25.83 5.18 -11.32
N PRO A 104 25.60 3.92 -11.75
CA PRO A 104 25.11 2.77 -10.97
C PRO A 104 26.18 1.99 -10.20
N GLY A 105 27.45 2.40 -10.29
CA GLY A 105 28.57 1.68 -9.68
C GLY A 105 29.72 2.59 -9.26
N LEU A 106 30.67 2.03 -8.49
CA LEU A 106 31.86 2.73 -7.98
C LEU A 106 32.82 3.21 -9.07
N ASP A 107 32.68 2.71 -10.30
CA ASP A 107 33.43 3.14 -11.47
C ASP A 107 32.79 4.36 -12.17
N ALA A 108 31.57 4.73 -11.80
CA ALA A 108 30.92 5.95 -12.26
C ALA A 108 31.53 7.19 -11.57
N PRO A 109 31.62 8.34 -12.26
CA PRO A 109 32.16 9.56 -11.68
C PRO A 109 31.23 10.12 -10.59
N SER A 110 31.82 10.80 -9.60
CA SER A 110 31.08 11.72 -8.74
C SER A 110 30.48 12.87 -9.55
N ARG A 111 29.34 13.37 -9.10
CA ARG A 111 28.54 14.45 -9.64
C ARG A 111 28.60 15.64 -8.70
N ASN A 112 28.80 16.82 -9.25
CA ASN A 112 28.74 18.05 -8.46
C ASN A 112 27.29 18.44 -8.19
N THR A 113 26.73 17.91 -7.10
CA THR A 113 25.35 18.18 -6.68
C THR A 113 25.27 18.94 -5.35
N PRO A 114 24.22 19.75 -5.11
CA PRO A 114 24.11 20.59 -3.93
C PRO A 114 24.01 19.86 -2.58
N LEU A 115 23.52 18.62 -2.56
CA LEU A 115 23.38 17.80 -1.35
C LEU A 115 24.40 16.66 -1.26
N ASP A 116 25.29 16.52 -2.25
CA ASP A 116 26.33 15.48 -2.30
C ASP A 116 25.75 14.07 -2.08
N MET A 117 24.60 13.78 -2.72
CA MET A 117 24.02 12.45 -2.61
C MET A 117 24.85 11.44 -3.38
N GLY A 118 25.04 10.26 -2.78
CA GLY A 118 25.85 9.20 -3.37
C GLY A 118 25.53 7.81 -2.85
N PHE A 119 25.57 6.82 -3.74
CA PHE A 119 25.47 5.42 -3.38
C PHE A 119 26.75 4.96 -2.64
N TRP A 120 26.73 3.73 -2.13
CA TRP A 120 27.86 3.17 -1.37
C TRP A 120 28.25 4.01 -0.16
N GLY A 121 27.30 4.73 0.45
CA GLY A 121 27.57 5.62 1.58
C GLY A 121 28.53 6.77 1.26
N GLY A 122 28.45 7.31 0.04
CA GLY A 122 29.39 8.32 -0.46
C GLY A 122 30.62 7.71 -1.12
N CYS A 123 30.40 6.78 -2.06
CA CYS A 123 31.45 6.13 -2.84
C CYS A 123 32.46 5.28 -2.03
N ASP A 124 32.06 4.72 -0.89
CA ASP A 124 32.92 3.82 -0.10
C ASP A 124 32.80 2.36 -0.59
N PRO A 125 33.88 1.77 -1.16
CA PRO A 125 33.85 0.39 -1.65
C PRO A 125 33.62 -0.67 -0.55
N SER A 126 33.72 -0.31 0.73
CA SER A 126 33.41 -1.20 1.86
C SER A 126 31.95 -1.17 2.29
N SER A 127 31.16 -0.23 1.76
CA SER A 127 29.74 -0.08 2.03
C SER A 127 28.87 -0.98 1.14
N VAL A 128 27.57 -1.02 1.42
CA VAL A 128 26.59 -1.68 0.54
C VAL A 128 26.12 -0.72 -0.53
N GLN A 129 26.02 -1.19 -1.78
CA GLN A 129 25.61 -0.37 -2.94
C GLN A 129 24.39 0.49 -2.67
N ARG A 130 23.29 -0.11 -2.17
CA ARG A 130 22.00 0.54 -1.96
C ARG A 130 21.98 1.67 -0.92
N LEU A 131 23.06 1.88 -0.17
CA LEU A 131 23.14 2.93 0.84
C LEU A 131 23.34 4.29 0.16
N LEU A 132 22.24 4.97 -0.11
CA LEU A 132 22.22 6.31 -0.72
C LEU A 132 22.25 7.37 0.39
N THR A 133 23.40 8.01 0.59
CA THR A 133 23.56 9.03 1.65
C THR A 133 23.33 10.44 1.14
N VAL A 134 23.28 11.40 2.06
CA VAL A 134 23.12 12.84 1.80
C VAL A 134 23.98 13.65 2.78
N ASP A 135 24.53 14.78 2.35
CA ASP A 135 25.16 15.73 3.27
C ASP A 135 24.08 16.37 4.18
N GLY A 136 24.11 15.98 5.45
CA GLY A 136 23.14 16.46 6.44
C GLY A 136 23.23 17.96 6.73
N THR A 137 24.39 18.58 6.59
CA THR A 137 24.58 20.02 6.78
C THR A 137 23.94 20.80 5.63
N ALA A 138 24.21 20.37 4.40
CA ALA A 138 23.58 20.95 3.20
C ALA A 138 22.06 20.76 3.23
N ALA A 139 21.59 19.55 3.56
CA ALA A 139 20.16 19.26 3.69
C ALA A 139 19.45 20.18 4.70
N ASN A 140 20.05 20.38 5.88
CA ASN A 140 19.48 21.30 6.88
C ASN A 140 19.50 22.75 6.41
N ARG A 141 20.60 23.21 5.76
CA ARG A 141 20.70 24.57 5.20
C ARG A 141 19.58 24.87 4.21
N TYR A 142 19.27 23.95 3.30
CA TYR A 142 18.16 24.12 2.35
C TYR A 142 16.79 23.98 3.01
N ALA A 143 16.64 23.06 3.98
CA ALA A 143 15.40 22.93 4.73
C ALA A 143 15.07 24.15 5.59
N ASP A 144 16.09 24.89 6.06
CA ASP A 144 15.92 26.14 6.83
C ASP A 144 15.32 27.29 5.99
N LEU A 145 15.25 27.14 4.66
CA LEU A 145 14.51 28.06 3.79
C LEU A 145 12.99 28.01 4.02
N VAL A 146 12.49 26.93 4.63
CA VAL A 146 11.06 26.78 4.97
C VAL A 146 10.78 27.46 6.33
N PRO A 147 10.14 28.65 6.35
CA PRO A 147 9.97 29.41 7.58
C PRO A 147 9.04 28.69 8.56
N GLY A 148 9.31 28.85 9.86
CA GLY A 148 8.52 28.25 10.94
C GLY A 148 8.77 26.75 11.17
N THR A 149 9.65 26.13 10.37
CA THR A 149 10.12 24.77 10.63
C THR A 149 11.33 24.76 11.57
N SER A 150 11.53 23.65 12.26
CA SER A 150 12.66 23.39 13.17
C SER A 150 12.96 21.89 13.19
N PRO A 151 14.15 21.46 13.67
CA PRO A 151 14.45 20.03 13.84
C PRO A 151 13.42 19.28 14.71
N ALA A 152 12.77 19.98 15.65
CA ALA A 152 11.79 19.36 16.55
C ALA A 152 10.50 18.95 15.81
N ASN A 153 10.03 19.76 14.86
CA ASN A 153 8.76 19.56 14.15
C ASN A 153 8.94 19.25 12.66
N ARG A 154 10.15 18.96 12.19
CA ARG A 154 10.41 18.56 10.80
C ARG A 154 10.99 17.16 10.66
N GLN A 155 10.83 16.59 9.46
CA GLN A 155 11.52 15.40 8.97
C GLN A 155 11.98 15.71 7.55
N LEU A 156 13.24 15.41 7.24
CA LEU A 156 13.81 15.61 5.90
C LEU A 156 13.75 14.29 5.13
N LEU A 157 13.45 14.41 3.84
CA LEU A 157 13.51 13.34 2.86
C LEU A 157 14.20 13.86 1.59
N ALA A 158 15.40 13.36 1.29
CA ALA A 158 16.11 13.75 0.08
C ALA A 158 15.86 12.72 -1.04
N LEU A 159 15.51 13.20 -2.23
CA LEU A 159 15.34 12.37 -3.42
C LEU A 159 16.54 12.61 -4.34
N GLY A 160 17.30 11.56 -4.64
CA GLY A 160 18.37 11.60 -5.63
C GLY A 160 17.83 11.28 -7.02
N ASN A 161 18.24 12.01 -8.05
CA ASN A 161 17.89 11.72 -9.43
C ASN A 161 18.58 10.42 -9.90
N SER A 162 17.91 9.28 -9.75
CA SER A 162 18.46 7.96 -10.07
C SER A 162 17.36 6.90 -10.20
N ASP A 163 17.54 5.97 -11.14
CA ASP A 163 16.75 4.74 -11.29
C ASP A 163 17.33 3.55 -10.52
N THR A 164 18.55 3.67 -9.96
CA THR A 164 19.18 2.62 -9.17
C THR A 164 18.47 2.49 -7.83
N TYR A 165 18.20 1.25 -7.42
CA TYR A 165 17.57 0.98 -6.13
C TYR A 165 18.47 1.43 -4.97
N GLY A 166 18.00 2.37 -4.15
CA GLY A 166 18.60 2.63 -2.86
C GLY A 166 17.97 3.77 -2.06
N GLY A 167 18.37 3.81 -0.80
CA GLY A 167 17.86 4.68 0.23
C GLY A 167 18.62 4.47 1.52
N ALA A 168 18.40 5.36 2.47
CA ALA A 168 18.98 5.29 3.79
C ALA A 168 18.07 5.99 4.80
N GLY A 169 18.02 5.40 5.99
CA GLY A 169 17.27 5.87 7.13
C GLY A 169 18.22 6.19 8.28
N GLY A 170 18.03 7.35 8.89
CA GLY A 170 18.92 7.85 9.95
C GLY A 170 18.35 9.12 10.56
N THR A 171 19.13 10.21 10.64
CA THR A 171 18.52 11.51 10.96
C THR A 171 17.67 12.03 9.78
N ASN A 172 18.17 11.82 8.57
CA ASN A 172 17.48 12.14 7.32
C ASN A 172 17.06 10.82 6.66
N ALA A 173 15.94 10.86 5.95
CA ALA A 173 15.56 9.79 5.03
C ALA A 173 16.06 10.14 3.62
N THR A 174 16.44 9.15 2.83
CA THR A 174 16.79 9.32 1.42
C THR A 174 16.12 8.26 0.56
N ALA A 175 15.87 8.55 -0.71
CA ALA A 175 15.47 7.55 -1.69
C ALA A 175 15.95 7.94 -3.09
N SER A 176 16.28 6.96 -3.92
CA SER A 176 16.37 7.14 -5.38
C SER A 176 15.02 7.63 -5.90
N GLY A 177 14.91 8.57 -6.83
CA GLY A 177 13.62 9.12 -7.29
C GLY A 177 12.90 8.30 -8.37
N GLY A 178 13.64 7.69 -9.31
CA GLY A 178 13.08 7.08 -10.52
C GLY A 178 12.82 5.57 -10.42
N ASN A 179 13.46 4.87 -9.48
CA ASN A 179 13.35 3.40 -9.35
C ASN A 179 11.89 2.91 -9.21
N ALA A 180 11.58 1.71 -9.73
CA ALA A 180 10.24 1.11 -9.63
C ALA A 180 9.72 1.03 -8.18
N LEU A 181 10.59 0.66 -7.24
CA LEU A 181 10.31 0.54 -5.81
C LEU A 181 10.48 1.86 -5.03
N SER A 182 10.96 2.92 -5.68
CA SER A 182 11.38 4.18 -5.05
C SER A 182 10.37 4.75 -4.05
N ALA A 183 9.09 4.85 -4.46
CA ALA A 183 8.04 5.40 -3.61
C ALA A 183 7.75 4.53 -2.36
N LEU A 184 8.13 3.25 -2.38
CA LEU A 184 8.04 2.33 -1.26
C LEU A 184 9.30 2.36 -0.37
N ILE A 185 10.44 2.87 -0.86
CA ILE A 185 11.62 3.13 -0.04
C ILE A 185 11.31 4.24 0.98
N THR A 186 10.62 5.30 0.56
CA THR A 186 10.24 6.43 1.44
C THR A 186 9.61 6.02 2.78
N PRO A 187 8.50 5.25 2.82
CA PRO A 187 7.91 4.84 4.09
C PRO A 187 8.87 3.98 4.93
N HIS A 188 9.68 3.09 4.32
CA HIS A 188 10.69 2.30 5.03
C HIS A 188 11.73 3.21 5.72
N GLU A 189 12.32 4.16 4.99
CA GLU A 189 13.34 5.05 5.54
C GLU A 189 12.79 6.06 6.54
N LEU A 190 11.52 6.46 6.41
CA LEU A 190 10.80 7.20 7.44
C LEU A 190 10.52 6.33 8.68
N GLY A 191 10.36 5.01 8.52
CA GLY A 191 10.31 4.04 9.60
C GLY A 191 11.53 4.14 10.51
N HIS A 192 12.73 4.22 9.92
CA HIS A 192 13.96 4.51 10.65
C HIS A 192 14.00 5.94 11.17
N SER A 193 13.88 6.93 10.28
CA SER A 193 14.25 8.31 10.59
C SER A 193 13.26 9.01 11.53
N LEU A 194 11.97 8.71 11.38
CA LEU A 194 10.91 9.23 12.23
C LEU A 194 10.52 8.21 13.32
N GLY A 195 10.38 6.94 12.95
CA GLY A 195 9.92 5.88 13.84
C GLY A 195 10.96 5.43 14.87
N GLY A 196 12.24 5.49 14.52
CA GLY A 196 13.31 4.78 15.23
C GLY A 196 13.08 3.28 15.23
N LEU A 197 12.53 2.76 14.12
CA LEU A 197 12.39 1.33 13.87
C LEU A 197 13.72 0.79 13.35
N ASP A 198 13.96 -0.50 13.57
CA ASP A 198 15.10 -1.25 13.05
C ASP A 198 14.66 -2.14 11.88
N ASP A 199 15.62 -2.69 11.16
CA ASP A 199 15.35 -3.60 10.06
C ASP A 199 14.92 -5.00 10.53
N GLU A 200 13.85 -5.50 9.93
CA GLU A 200 13.27 -6.83 10.20
C GLU A 200 13.79 -7.92 9.24
N TYR A 201 14.61 -7.54 8.26
CA TYR A 201 15.27 -8.48 7.38
C TYR A 201 16.53 -9.09 8.03
N ASP A 202 16.91 -10.26 7.53
CA ASP A 202 17.81 -11.24 8.15
C ASP A 202 19.17 -11.33 7.44
N TYR A 203 19.57 -10.24 6.79
CA TYR A 203 20.84 -10.10 6.07
C TYR A 203 21.31 -8.65 6.12
N TYR A 204 22.62 -8.39 6.16
CA TYR A 204 23.13 -7.03 6.01
C TYR A 204 23.45 -6.74 4.53
N GLN A 205 24.23 -7.63 3.93
CA GLN A 205 24.55 -7.66 2.51
C GLN A 205 23.60 -8.61 1.78
N ARG A 206 23.13 -8.20 0.61
CA ARG A 206 22.38 -9.06 -0.32
C ARG A 206 23.18 -10.34 -0.59
N GLY A 207 22.49 -11.48 -0.65
CA GLY A 207 23.08 -12.79 -0.91
C GLY A 207 23.79 -13.45 0.26
N VAL A 208 23.96 -12.74 1.37
CA VAL A 208 24.66 -13.24 2.58
C VAL A 208 23.66 -13.37 3.72
N HIS A 209 23.26 -14.60 4.02
CA HIS A 209 22.39 -14.87 5.16
C HIS A 209 23.07 -14.51 6.48
N GLY A 210 22.36 -13.78 7.34
CA GLY A 210 22.86 -13.30 8.62
C GLY A 210 23.29 -14.42 9.56
N LEU A 211 24.39 -14.20 10.29
CA LEU A 211 24.78 -15.09 11.38
C LEU A 211 23.74 -15.07 12.51
N PRO A 212 23.72 -16.10 13.39
CA PRO A 212 22.86 -16.08 14.57
C PRO A 212 23.12 -14.85 15.44
N TYR A 213 22.05 -14.23 15.94
CA TYR A 213 22.14 -13.10 16.86
C TYR A 213 22.76 -13.55 18.19
N THR A 214 23.81 -12.85 18.65
CA THR A 214 24.54 -13.18 19.88
C THR A 214 24.40 -12.14 20.99
N GLY A 215 23.59 -11.09 20.77
CA GLY A 215 23.39 -10.00 21.73
C GLY A 215 22.40 -10.35 22.85
N GLY A 216 22.20 -9.39 23.77
CA GLY A 216 21.11 -9.44 24.75
C GLY A 216 19.76 -9.05 24.16
N GLU A 217 18.73 -8.93 25.01
CA GLU A 217 17.41 -8.43 24.58
C GLU A 217 17.57 -7.10 23.84
N PRO A 218 17.16 -7.00 22.56
CA PRO A 218 17.32 -5.76 21.79
C PRO A 218 16.54 -4.59 22.39
N ASP A 219 17.03 -3.36 22.24
CA ASP A 219 16.26 -2.16 22.59
C ASP A 219 15.09 -1.90 21.63
N SER A 220 15.23 -2.38 20.39
CA SER A 220 14.24 -2.38 19.31
C SER A 220 12.83 -2.74 19.80
N VAL A 221 11.81 -1.93 19.46
CA VAL A 221 10.43 -2.16 19.93
C VAL A 221 9.76 -3.39 19.30
N HIS A 222 10.29 -3.84 18.16
CA HIS A 222 9.79 -4.90 17.28
C HIS A 222 10.81 -6.02 17.06
N HIS A 223 11.81 -6.14 17.94
CA HIS A 223 12.64 -7.34 18.06
C HIS A 223 12.72 -7.81 19.52
N THR A 224 12.81 -9.13 19.73
CA THR A 224 12.88 -9.72 21.07
C THR A 224 13.55 -11.08 21.08
N LEU A 225 14.12 -11.47 22.23
CA LEU A 225 14.51 -12.84 22.57
C LEU A 225 13.45 -13.55 23.43
N LEU A 226 12.45 -12.79 23.91
CA LEU A 226 11.42 -13.31 24.81
C LEU A 226 10.52 -14.31 24.08
N THR A 227 10.18 -15.39 24.77
CA THR A 227 9.11 -16.28 24.33
C THR A 227 7.75 -15.57 24.40
N ARG A 228 6.76 -16.06 23.65
CA ARG A 228 5.38 -15.55 23.71
C ARG A 228 4.84 -15.51 25.14
N ALA A 229 5.12 -16.55 25.93
CA ALA A 229 4.69 -16.62 27.33
C ALA A 229 5.37 -15.55 28.20
N GLN A 230 6.66 -15.29 28.00
CA GLN A 230 7.39 -14.23 28.70
C GLN A 230 6.90 -12.83 28.31
N MET A 231 6.65 -12.57 27.03
CA MET A 231 6.08 -11.29 26.58
C MET A 231 4.76 -10.99 27.28
N ILE A 232 3.87 -11.98 27.37
CA ILE A 232 2.56 -11.86 28.03
C ILE A 232 2.74 -11.68 29.54
N SER A 233 3.52 -12.53 30.22
CA SER A 233 3.65 -12.50 31.68
C SER A 233 4.39 -11.26 32.17
N GLN A 234 5.39 -10.78 31.41
CA GLN A 234 6.17 -9.59 31.74
C GLN A 234 5.56 -8.30 31.17
N ARG A 235 4.53 -8.41 30.31
CA ARG A 235 3.92 -7.28 29.59
C ARG A 235 4.94 -6.43 28.83
N ARG A 236 5.84 -7.10 28.09
CA ARG A 236 6.93 -6.47 27.32
C ARG A 236 6.71 -6.58 25.81
N LYS A 237 7.35 -5.70 25.05
CA LYS A 237 7.31 -5.65 23.58
C LYS A 237 5.86 -5.59 23.08
N TRP A 238 5.52 -6.32 22.02
CA TRP A 238 4.19 -6.29 21.39
C TRP A 238 3.17 -7.27 21.98
N TRP A 239 3.25 -7.57 23.28
CA TRP A 239 2.33 -8.53 23.91
C TRP A 239 0.83 -8.21 23.70
N ARG A 240 0.48 -6.93 23.54
CA ARG A 240 -0.90 -6.45 23.27
C ARG A 240 -1.41 -6.75 21.86
N TRP A 241 -0.51 -7.08 20.93
CA TRP A 241 -0.83 -7.38 19.55
C TRP A 241 -0.78 -8.86 19.21
N LEU A 242 -0.26 -9.71 20.10
CA LEU A 242 -0.14 -11.15 19.86
C LEU A 242 -1.50 -11.79 19.49
N GLY A 243 -1.57 -12.38 18.29
CA GLY A 243 -2.75 -13.03 17.74
C GLY A 243 -3.61 -12.15 16.83
N GLU A 244 -3.30 -10.85 16.70
CA GLU A 244 -3.95 -9.96 15.73
C GLU A 244 -3.59 -10.37 14.30
N ARG A 245 -4.51 -10.26 13.34
CA ARG A 245 -4.16 -10.39 11.92
C ARG A 245 -3.34 -9.18 11.47
N SER A 246 -2.25 -9.42 10.72
CA SER A 246 -1.46 -8.34 10.16
C SER A 246 -2.04 -7.87 8.83
N GLU A 247 -2.07 -6.56 8.60
CA GLU A 247 -2.43 -5.99 7.29
C GLU A 247 -1.39 -6.34 6.22
N SER A 248 -0.15 -6.55 6.66
CA SER A 248 0.96 -7.05 5.87
C SER A 248 0.90 -8.56 5.64
N GLY A 249 -0.03 -9.29 6.26
CA GLY A 249 -0.23 -10.73 6.07
C GLY A 249 0.04 -11.58 7.32
N GLY A 250 -0.71 -12.68 7.44
CA GLY A 250 -0.61 -13.59 8.59
C GLY A 250 -1.10 -13.00 9.92
N VAL A 251 -0.48 -13.43 11.02
CA VAL A 251 -0.81 -12.99 12.38
C VAL A 251 0.42 -12.49 13.13
N ILE A 252 0.22 -11.49 13.97
CA ILE A 252 1.23 -10.99 14.90
C ILE A 252 1.57 -12.10 15.90
N GLY A 253 2.83 -12.48 15.92
CA GLY A 253 3.34 -13.62 16.63
C GLY A 253 4.80 -13.42 16.99
N ARG A 254 5.60 -14.47 16.77
CA ARG A 254 7.04 -14.45 17.01
C ARG A 254 7.70 -15.19 15.85
N HIS A 255 8.22 -14.44 14.88
CA HIS A 255 8.81 -14.97 13.64
C HIS A 255 10.32 -14.78 13.71
N GLU A 256 11.08 -15.83 13.44
CA GLU A 256 12.54 -15.81 13.63
C GLU A 256 13.25 -14.99 12.54
N GLY A 257 14.40 -14.42 12.91
CA GLY A 257 15.23 -13.55 12.07
C GLY A 257 14.84 -12.08 12.16
N GLY A 258 15.79 -11.20 11.87
CA GLY A 258 15.69 -9.73 11.98
C GLY A 258 17.00 -9.16 12.50
N LEU A 259 17.15 -7.82 12.55
CA LEU A 259 18.43 -7.17 12.90
C LEU A 259 19.62 -7.76 12.13
N TYR A 260 19.42 -8.02 10.83
CA TYR A 260 20.42 -8.61 9.93
C TYR A 260 20.89 -10.02 10.33
N SER A 261 20.19 -10.67 11.25
CA SER A 261 20.54 -11.99 11.81
C SER A 261 19.54 -13.05 11.33
N GLY A 262 20.05 -14.20 10.88
CA GLY A 262 19.24 -15.30 10.35
C GLY A 262 18.47 -16.11 11.40
N SER A 263 18.93 -16.07 12.65
CA SER A 263 18.32 -16.85 13.74
C SER A 263 18.63 -16.23 15.11
N GLY A 264 17.92 -16.66 16.15
CA GLY A 264 18.21 -16.27 17.53
C GLY A 264 17.68 -14.90 17.95
N VAL A 265 16.90 -14.23 17.10
CA VAL A 265 16.11 -13.03 17.40
C VAL A 265 14.78 -13.14 16.65
N TRP A 266 13.72 -12.51 17.18
CA TRP A 266 12.39 -12.61 16.59
C TRP A 266 11.73 -11.26 16.38
N LYS A 267 10.97 -11.15 15.29
CA LYS A 267 10.12 -10.02 14.88
C LYS A 267 8.62 -10.33 15.02
N PRO A 268 7.73 -9.32 15.03
CA PRO A 268 6.30 -9.51 15.30
C PRO A 268 5.52 -10.16 14.15
N SER A 269 5.92 -9.97 12.91
CA SER A 269 5.14 -10.35 11.73
C SER A 269 5.96 -11.19 10.74
N ALA A 270 5.28 -11.92 9.86
CA ALA A 270 5.94 -12.59 8.74
C ALA A 270 6.34 -11.56 7.67
N HIS A 271 5.54 -10.52 7.48
CA HIS A 271 5.73 -9.47 6.50
C HIS A 271 5.53 -8.11 7.17
N SER A 272 6.31 -7.12 6.76
CA SER A 272 6.27 -5.75 7.26
C SER A 272 7.02 -4.86 6.28
N MET A 273 6.66 -3.57 6.21
CA MET A 273 7.43 -2.54 5.50
C MET A 273 8.90 -2.52 5.96
N MET A 274 9.17 -2.86 7.22
CA MET A 274 10.54 -2.93 7.77
C MET A 274 11.29 -4.22 7.37
N ARG A 275 10.65 -5.16 6.67
CA ARG A 275 11.26 -6.40 6.15
C ARG A 275 11.37 -6.40 4.63
N SER A 276 10.26 -6.11 3.95
CA SER A 276 10.16 -6.17 2.49
C SER A 276 9.28 -5.06 2.00
N LEU A 277 9.82 -4.28 1.07
CA LEU A 277 9.06 -3.26 0.37
C LEU A 277 7.86 -3.88 -0.35
N GLY A 278 6.78 -3.12 -0.41
CA GLY A 278 5.51 -3.52 -1.01
C GLY A 278 4.42 -3.85 0.01
N TYR A 279 4.79 -4.34 1.20
CA TYR A 279 3.83 -4.59 2.28
C TYR A 279 3.67 -3.38 3.20
N TYR A 280 2.52 -3.30 3.88
CA TYR A 280 2.25 -2.30 4.93
C TYR A 280 3.20 -2.44 6.14
N PHE A 281 3.26 -1.42 6.99
CA PHE A 281 3.75 -1.60 8.35
C PHE A 281 2.88 -2.61 9.09
N ASP A 282 3.48 -3.55 9.82
CA ASP A 282 2.71 -4.32 10.77
C ASP A 282 2.19 -3.46 11.92
N GLN A 283 1.30 -4.00 12.74
CA GLN A 283 0.64 -3.24 13.80
C GLN A 283 1.60 -2.68 14.86
N VAL A 284 2.73 -3.34 15.12
CA VAL A 284 3.72 -2.88 16.12
C VAL A 284 4.44 -1.66 15.57
N SER A 285 4.89 -1.76 14.33
CA SER A 285 5.52 -0.65 13.61
C SER A 285 4.53 0.51 13.40
N ARG A 286 3.27 0.23 13.07
CA ARG A 286 2.21 1.25 12.92
C ARG A 286 1.90 1.99 14.21
N GLU A 287 1.82 1.30 15.35
CA GLU A 287 1.64 1.94 16.65
C GLU A 287 2.77 2.94 16.93
N ARG A 288 4.01 2.52 16.68
CA ARG A 288 5.18 3.37 16.86
C ARG A 288 5.18 4.56 15.92
N MET A 289 4.87 4.35 14.64
CA MET A 289 4.77 5.45 13.67
C MET A 289 3.66 6.43 14.05
N THR A 290 2.52 5.95 14.57
CA THR A 290 1.42 6.79 15.03
C THR A 290 1.84 7.71 16.18
N GLU A 291 2.55 7.15 17.17
CA GLU A 291 3.16 7.92 18.26
C GLU A 291 4.09 9.01 17.72
N ARG A 292 5.01 8.64 16.82
CA ARG A 292 6.07 9.53 16.33
C ARG A 292 5.55 10.65 15.44
N ILE A 293 4.60 10.37 14.56
CA ILE A 293 3.91 11.39 13.75
C ILE A 293 3.15 12.35 14.68
N SER A 294 2.38 11.82 15.63
CA SER A 294 1.59 12.64 16.54
C SER A 294 2.47 13.51 17.45
N ALA A 295 3.65 13.03 17.85
CA ALA A 295 4.60 13.75 18.69
C ALA A 295 5.29 14.94 17.97
N LYS A 296 5.23 15.03 16.64
CA LYS A 296 5.79 16.16 15.86
C LYS A 296 4.88 17.38 15.87
N THR A 297 3.69 17.29 16.46
CA THR A 297 2.76 18.41 16.66
C THR A 297 2.07 18.31 18.02
N ARG A 298 1.18 19.25 18.33
CA ARG A 298 0.37 19.26 19.56
C ARG A 298 -1.09 18.99 19.20
N ILE A 299 -1.72 17.97 19.76
CA ILE A 299 -3.14 17.70 19.45
C ILE A 299 -4.09 18.80 19.95
N LEU A 300 -3.66 19.61 20.93
CA LEU A 300 -4.34 20.84 21.35
C LEU A 300 -3.51 22.03 20.88
N GLN A 301 -4.02 22.68 19.83
CA GLN A 301 -3.32 23.66 19.01
C GLN A 301 -3.34 25.04 19.64
N ASP A 302 -4.53 25.50 20.02
CA ASP A 302 -4.73 26.78 20.68
C ASP A 302 -5.91 26.70 21.65
N SER A 303 -6.06 27.71 22.50
CA SER A 303 -7.18 27.82 23.42
C SER A 303 -7.33 29.23 23.98
N THR A 304 -8.45 29.48 24.67
CA THR A 304 -8.56 30.62 25.58
C THR A 304 -7.30 30.72 26.48
N PRO A 305 -6.70 31.92 26.64
CA PRO A 305 -5.51 32.09 27.48
C PRO A 305 -5.74 31.59 28.92
N THR A 306 -4.72 30.94 29.50
CA THR A 306 -4.78 30.33 30.83
C THR A 306 -4.01 31.10 31.91
N ALA A 307 -3.35 32.21 31.53
CA ALA A 307 -2.41 32.92 32.43
C ALA A 307 -3.12 33.65 33.58
N GLU A 308 -4.31 34.18 33.33
CA GLU A 308 -5.11 34.93 34.30
C GLU A 308 -6.45 34.23 34.57
N PRO A 309 -7.07 34.44 35.75
CA PRO A 309 -8.43 34.00 36.00
C PRO A 309 -9.41 34.56 34.99
N ILE A 310 -10.38 33.75 34.61
CA ILE A 310 -11.43 34.10 33.65
C ILE A 310 -12.79 34.22 34.34
N GLY A 311 -13.64 35.12 33.85
CA GLY A 311 -15.00 35.27 34.38
C GLY A 311 -15.90 34.08 34.03
N ALA A 312 -16.90 33.81 34.87
CA ALA A 312 -17.94 32.81 34.61
C ALA A 312 -18.95 33.25 33.54
N ASP A 313 -18.81 34.46 33.00
CA ASP A 313 -19.66 35.10 31.99
C ASP A 313 -19.12 34.96 30.56
N ARG A 314 -18.04 34.21 30.34
CA ARG A 314 -17.39 34.07 29.02
C ARG A 314 -17.66 32.76 28.30
N VAL A 315 -17.31 32.77 27.02
CA VAL A 315 -17.03 31.57 26.23
C VAL A 315 -15.55 31.17 26.38
N VAL A 316 -15.32 29.91 26.72
CA VAL A 316 -14.00 29.25 26.74
C VAL A 316 -13.92 28.28 25.57
N TRP A 317 -12.80 28.27 24.85
CA TRP A 317 -12.64 27.46 23.65
C TRP A 317 -11.28 26.76 23.61
N VAL A 318 -11.23 25.67 22.85
CA VAL A 318 -10.02 24.94 22.46
C VAL A 318 -10.06 24.64 20.97
N GLU A 319 -8.93 24.77 20.31
CA GLU A 319 -8.71 24.29 18.94
C GLU A 319 -7.87 23.01 18.98
N THR A 320 -8.24 22.03 18.15
CA THR A 320 -7.61 20.71 18.15
C THR A 320 -7.02 20.36 16.79
N MET A 321 -6.20 19.32 16.74
CA MET A 321 -5.89 18.66 15.47
C MET A 321 -7.08 17.79 15.00
N TYR A 322 -7.07 17.41 13.72
CA TYR A 322 -8.17 16.70 13.05
C TYR A 322 -7.64 15.56 12.18
N PRO A 323 -7.34 14.37 12.73
CA PRO A 323 -7.04 13.20 11.90
C PRO A 323 -8.15 13.00 10.87
N VAL A 324 -7.80 12.59 9.65
CA VAL A 324 -8.80 12.47 8.58
C VAL A 324 -9.70 11.25 8.78
N SER A 325 -9.24 10.24 9.52
CA SER A 325 -10.01 8.99 9.73
C SER A 325 -10.94 9.03 10.94
N HIS A 326 -10.79 9.99 11.86
CA HIS A 326 -11.60 10.05 13.07
C HIS A 326 -11.49 11.39 13.80
N GLN A 327 -12.47 11.69 14.64
CA GLN A 327 -12.45 12.89 15.48
C GLN A 327 -11.78 12.62 16.83
N LEU A 328 -11.06 13.63 17.34
CA LEU A 328 -10.49 13.59 18.70
C LEU A 328 -11.58 13.73 19.77
N ASP A 329 -11.46 12.95 20.84
CA ASP A 329 -12.35 12.99 21.99
C ASP A 329 -12.03 14.18 22.89
N LEU A 330 -13.03 15.01 23.20
CA LEU A 330 -12.93 16.12 24.14
C LEU A 330 -13.82 15.89 25.36
N THR A 331 -13.24 16.02 26.54
CA THR A 331 -13.96 16.01 27.81
C THR A 331 -13.69 17.28 28.60
N TRP A 332 -14.77 17.98 28.97
CA TRP A 332 -14.74 19.11 29.90
C TRP A 332 -15.05 18.64 31.32
N THR A 333 -14.31 19.16 32.31
CA THR A 333 -14.63 19.02 33.73
C THR A 333 -14.63 20.37 34.44
N LEU A 334 -15.58 20.58 35.34
CA LEU A 334 -15.65 21.71 36.27
C LEU A 334 -15.54 21.16 37.70
N ASP A 335 -14.50 21.56 38.43
CA ASP A 335 -14.17 21.04 39.76
C ASP A 335 -14.11 19.50 39.81
N GLY A 336 -13.57 18.90 38.74
CA GLY A 336 -13.47 17.45 38.57
C GLY A 336 -14.77 16.77 38.11
N ARG A 337 -15.92 17.46 38.07
CA ARG A 337 -17.18 16.90 37.56
C ARG A 337 -17.26 17.04 36.04
N ARG A 338 -17.56 15.94 35.35
CA ARG A 338 -17.67 15.91 33.87
C ARG A 338 -18.91 16.66 33.39
N LEU A 339 -18.73 17.56 32.41
CA LEU A 339 -19.83 18.25 31.74
C LEU A 339 -20.37 17.41 30.57
N ARG A 340 -21.68 17.52 30.29
CA ARG A 340 -22.36 16.75 29.22
C ARG A 340 -22.30 17.46 27.86
N THR A 341 -21.10 17.80 27.42
CA THR A 341 -20.84 18.40 26.11
C THR A 341 -19.50 17.95 25.56
N ARG A 342 -19.40 17.90 24.22
CA ARG A 342 -18.15 17.64 23.47
C ARG A 342 -17.79 18.80 22.54
N ALA A 343 -18.54 19.92 22.62
CA ALA A 343 -18.30 21.11 21.84
C ALA A 343 -16.90 21.67 22.12
N ARG A 344 -16.26 22.20 21.07
CA ARG A 344 -14.93 22.83 21.15
C ARG A 344 -14.96 24.18 21.88
N ALA A 345 -16.14 24.78 22.02
CA ALA A 345 -16.36 25.96 22.82
C ALA A 345 -17.49 25.77 23.85
N LEU A 346 -17.24 26.20 25.08
CA LEU A 346 -18.09 26.11 26.25
C LEU A 346 -18.47 27.52 26.72
N ASP A 347 -19.76 27.81 26.77
CA ASP A 347 -20.28 29.06 27.30
C ASP A 347 -20.55 28.91 28.79
N LEU A 348 -19.72 29.54 29.62
CA LEU A 348 -19.79 29.40 31.07
C LEU A 348 -21.03 30.06 31.66
N SER A 349 -21.60 31.08 30.99
CA SER A 349 -22.82 31.75 31.44
C SER A 349 -24.04 30.82 31.46
N THR A 350 -23.96 29.70 30.74
CA THR A 350 -24.99 28.65 30.70
C THR A 350 -24.82 27.58 31.77
N LEU A 351 -23.74 27.65 32.55
CA LEU A 351 -23.48 26.78 33.67
C LEU A 351 -23.83 27.54 34.94
N ASP A 352 -24.70 26.99 35.79
CA ASP A 352 -25.05 27.57 37.09
C ASP A 352 -23.87 27.43 38.08
N ILE A 353 -22.78 28.18 37.83
CA ILE A 353 -21.55 28.14 38.63
C ILE A 353 -21.77 28.95 39.91
N PRO A 354 -21.64 28.36 41.12
CA PRO A 354 -21.77 29.08 42.38
C PRO A 354 -20.74 30.22 42.50
N PRO A 355 -20.98 31.24 43.33
CA PRO A 355 -19.96 32.24 43.61
C PRO A 355 -18.69 31.62 44.19
N GLY A 356 -17.53 31.97 43.62
CA GLY A 356 -16.22 31.51 44.07
C GLY A 356 -15.22 31.30 42.94
N VAL A 357 -14.13 30.61 43.28
CA VAL A 357 -13.08 30.22 42.35
C VAL A 357 -13.21 28.73 42.04
N HIS A 358 -13.29 28.41 40.75
CA HIS A 358 -13.53 27.09 40.21
C HIS A 358 -12.41 26.69 39.24
N ARG A 359 -12.26 25.38 39.03
CA ARG A 359 -11.28 24.82 38.11
C ARG A 359 -11.97 24.18 36.91
N LEU A 360 -11.84 24.81 35.75
CA LEU A 360 -12.29 24.25 34.47
C LEU A 360 -11.12 23.53 33.79
N ARG A 361 -11.34 22.33 33.26
CA ARG A 361 -10.34 21.59 32.49
C ARG A 361 -10.93 20.99 31.22
N ALA A 362 -10.24 21.17 30.10
CA ALA A 362 -10.46 20.47 28.85
C ALA A 362 -9.40 19.37 28.69
N THR A 363 -9.82 18.16 28.34
CA THR A 363 -8.93 17.02 28.03
C THR A 363 -9.22 16.52 26.63
N VAL A 364 -8.23 16.56 25.76
CA VAL A 364 -8.29 16.06 24.39
C VAL A 364 -7.53 14.75 24.33
N VAL A 365 -8.15 13.71 23.77
CA VAL A 365 -7.56 12.38 23.58
C VAL A 365 -7.76 11.99 22.13
N ASP A 366 -6.70 11.51 21.50
CA ASP A 366 -6.78 10.77 20.25
C ASP A 366 -7.24 9.33 20.57
N PRO A 367 -8.42 8.89 20.07
CA PRO A 367 -8.97 7.57 20.33
C PRO A 367 -8.54 6.49 19.31
N THR A 368 -7.61 6.80 18.38
CA THR A 368 -7.17 5.90 17.29
C THR A 368 -6.99 4.44 17.72
N PRO A 369 -7.49 3.44 16.98
CA PRO A 369 -7.26 2.04 17.31
C PRO A 369 -5.81 1.59 17.08
N PHE A 370 -4.98 2.43 16.43
CA PHE A 370 -3.58 2.10 16.13
C PHE A 370 -2.67 2.06 17.36
N VAL A 371 -3.10 2.59 18.51
CA VAL A 371 -2.32 2.60 19.75
C VAL A 371 -2.98 1.71 20.80
N ARG A 372 -2.33 0.64 21.26
CA ARG A 372 -2.82 -0.20 22.36
C ARG A 372 -2.11 0.07 23.67
N ASP A 373 -0.93 0.68 23.66
CA ASP A 373 -0.20 1.01 24.87
C ASP A 373 -0.82 2.22 25.60
N PRO A 374 -1.33 2.06 26.84
CA PRO A 374 -1.86 3.17 27.62
C PRO A 374 -0.81 4.25 27.94
N ALA A 375 0.49 3.89 28.00
CA ALA A 375 1.55 4.87 28.23
C ALA A 375 1.70 5.80 27.01
N VAL A 376 1.64 5.24 25.81
CA VAL A 376 1.63 6.02 24.56
C VAL A 376 0.34 6.84 24.47
N ARG A 377 -0.82 6.23 24.75
CA ARG A 377 -2.13 6.93 24.76
C ARG A 377 -2.15 8.15 25.69
N SER A 378 -1.59 8.00 26.89
CA SER A 378 -1.57 9.05 27.91
C SER A 378 -0.44 10.07 27.74
N SER A 379 0.48 9.84 26.80
CA SER A 379 1.56 10.78 26.48
C SER A 379 1.02 12.08 25.87
N ALA A 380 1.85 13.12 25.86
CA ALA A 380 1.50 14.41 25.26
C ALA A 380 1.24 14.36 23.74
N ALA A 381 1.62 13.27 23.06
CA ALA A 381 1.38 13.05 21.64
C ALA A 381 -0.10 12.69 21.36
N LEU A 382 -0.75 11.94 22.26
CA LEU A 382 -2.14 11.47 22.07
C LEU A 382 -3.11 11.98 23.14
N THR A 383 -2.64 12.53 24.26
CA THR A 383 -3.50 13.15 25.27
C THR A 383 -2.91 14.48 25.75
N GLN A 384 -3.72 15.55 25.69
CA GLN A 384 -3.35 16.86 26.21
C GLN A 384 -4.50 17.47 27.01
N SER A 385 -4.17 18.45 27.84
CA SER A 385 -5.19 19.18 28.60
C SER A 385 -4.84 20.64 28.76
N ARG A 386 -5.88 21.44 28.95
CA ARG A 386 -5.79 22.84 29.35
C ARG A 386 -6.69 23.07 30.55
N THR A 387 -6.23 23.90 31.47
CA THR A 387 -6.93 24.20 32.72
C THR A 387 -7.01 25.71 32.88
N TRP A 388 -8.18 26.19 33.26
CA TRP A 388 -8.44 27.59 33.57
C TRP A 388 -8.93 27.72 35.01
N THR A 389 -8.54 28.81 35.65
CA THR A 389 -9.16 29.29 36.88
C THR A 389 -10.35 30.14 36.49
N VAL A 390 -11.56 29.72 36.88
CA VAL A 390 -12.79 30.50 36.68
C VAL A 390 -13.09 31.21 37.99
N ASP A 391 -13.13 32.53 37.99
CA ASP A 391 -13.48 33.33 39.16
C ASP A 391 -14.77 34.12 38.86
N THR A 392 -15.83 33.85 39.62
CA THR A 392 -17.12 34.53 39.41
C THR A 392 -17.08 36.02 39.76
N ALA A 393 -16.05 36.49 40.48
CA ALA A 393 -15.86 37.91 40.78
C ALA A 393 -15.18 38.66 39.61
N VAL A 394 -14.61 37.94 38.64
CA VAL A 394 -14.02 38.52 37.43
C VAL A 394 -15.11 38.75 36.39
N THR A 395 -15.22 39.99 35.91
CA THR A 395 -16.03 40.33 34.74
C THR A 395 -15.18 40.21 33.49
N THR A 396 -15.66 39.45 32.50
CA THR A 396 -14.88 39.24 31.28
C THR A 396 -14.88 40.50 30.41
N PRO A 397 -13.70 41.05 30.04
CA PRO A 397 -13.64 42.13 29.07
C PRO A 397 -14.25 41.70 27.74
N LEU A 398 -15.09 42.56 27.18
CA LEU A 398 -15.71 42.30 25.89
C LEU A 398 -14.67 42.44 24.78
N GLU A 399 -14.30 41.34 24.16
CA GLU A 399 -13.46 41.30 22.98
C GLU A 399 -14.33 40.83 21.81
N GLN A 400 -14.61 41.76 20.90
CA GLN A 400 -15.41 41.48 19.72
C GLN A 400 -14.51 40.97 18.60
N ALA A 401 -14.91 39.85 18.01
CA ALA A 401 -14.30 39.31 16.81
C ALA A 401 -15.43 39.03 15.78
N PRO A 402 -15.40 39.67 14.59
CA PRO A 402 -16.32 39.32 13.51
C PRO A 402 -16.21 37.85 13.16
N ALA A 403 -17.33 37.21 12.84
CA ALA A 403 -17.34 35.80 12.46
C ALA A 403 -16.57 35.58 11.16
N ALA A 404 -15.43 34.90 11.24
CA ALA A 404 -14.63 34.48 10.09
C ALA A 404 -14.03 33.09 10.34
N PHE A 405 -13.60 32.42 9.27
CA PHE A 405 -12.82 31.19 9.35
C PHE A 405 -11.34 31.52 9.62
N THR A 406 -10.73 30.81 10.56
CA THR A 406 -9.30 30.97 10.93
C THR A 406 -8.45 29.81 10.43
N LEU A 407 -9.03 28.62 10.28
CA LEU A 407 -8.38 27.43 9.77
C LEU A 407 -9.42 26.53 9.09
N SER A 408 -9.01 25.70 8.14
CA SER A 408 -9.87 24.66 7.58
C SER A 408 -9.08 23.52 6.95
N THR A 409 -9.75 22.42 6.65
CA THR A 409 -9.29 21.50 5.59
C THR A 409 -9.04 22.31 4.31
N PRO A 410 -7.90 22.10 3.60
CA PRO A 410 -7.65 22.76 2.32
C PRO A 410 -8.81 22.58 1.34
N THR A 411 -9.08 23.58 0.51
CA THR A 411 -10.19 23.58 -0.47
C THR A 411 -9.71 23.36 -1.91
N THR A 412 -8.40 23.23 -2.11
CA THR A 412 -7.75 23.07 -3.42
C THR A 412 -7.96 21.68 -3.99
N ASP A 413 -7.91 20.68 -3.12
CA ASP A 413 -7.94 19.27 -3.47
C ASP A 413 -9.22 18.61 -2.93
N PRO A 414 -9.72 17.55 -3.60
CA PRO A 414 -10.84 16.79 -3.09
C PRO A 414 -10.54 16.15 -1.74
N VAL A 415 -11.60 15.97 -0.96
CA VAL A 415 -11.58 15.13 0.24
C VAL A 415 -12.24 13.79 -0.05
N GLY A 416 -11.77 12.73 0.59
CA GLY A 416 -12.31 11.38 0.42
C GLY A 416 -13.67 11.20 1.10
N ALA A 417 -14.39 10.15 0.72
CA ALA A 417 -15.71 9.82 1.26
C ALA A 417 -15.72 9.49 2.77
N THR A 418 -14.56 9.14 3.32
CA THR A 418 -14.36 8.75 4.72
C THR A 418 -13.63 9.80 5.53
N ASP A 419 -13.39 10.99 4.97
CA ASP A 419 -12.60 12.02 5.62
C ASP A 419 -13.39 12.78 6.70
N VAL A 420 -12.66 13.26 7.70
CA VAL A 420 -13.09 14.33 8.59
C VAL A 420 -12.74 15.69 7.97
N VAL A 421 -13.76 16.46 7.59
CA VAL A 421 -13.62 17.83 7.09
C VAL A 421 -13.86 18.83 8.21
N TYR A 422 -12.98 19.82 8.39
CA TYR A 422 -13.04 20.73 9.53
C TYR A 422 -12.89 22.21 9.18
N VAL A 423 -13.39 23.06 10.07
CA VAL A 423 -13.15 24.51 10.10
C VAL A 423 -12.95 24.99 11.54
N GLU A 424 -12.12 26.00 11.73
CA GLU A 424 -12.07 26.81 12.94
C GLU A 424 -12.53 28.24 12.64
N THR A 425 -12.96 28.94 13.68
CA THR A 425 -13.48 30.31 13.56
C THR A 425 -12.85 31.23 14.58
N THR A 426 -12.91 32.54 14.34
CA THR A 426 -12.61 33.56 15.36
C THR A 426 -13.37 33.35 16.67
N HIS A 427 -12.81 33.78 17.81
CA HIS A 427 -13.36 33.49 19.13
C HIS A 427 -13.66 34.76 19.97
N PRO A 428 -14.83 35.41 19.81
CA PRO A 428 -15.22 36.52 20.69
C PRO A 428 -15.50 36.03 22.12
N THR A 429 -15.38 36.90 23.12
CA THR A 429 -15.51 36.48 24.53
C THR A 429 -16.94 36.19 24.97
N ASP A 430 -17.95 36.75 24.28
CA ASP A 430 -19.36 36.72 24.68
C ASP A 430 -20.21 35.67 23.95
N ARG A 431 -19.71 35.07 22.86
CA ARG A 431 -20.53 34.16 22.03
C ARG A 431 -19.71 33.18 21.22
N ARG A 432 -20.39 32.13 20.75
CA ARG A 432 -19.84 31.16 19.80
C ARG A 432 -20.34 31.47 18.40
N HIS A 433 -19.43 31.57 17.43
CA HIS A 433 -19.83 31.67 16.02
C HIS A 433 -20.23 30.31 15.50
N ARG A 434 -21.52 30.15 15.19
CA ARG A 434 -22.05 28.90 14.64
C ARG A 434 -21.55 28.69 13.22
N VAL A 435 -21.25 27.44 12.88
CA VAL A 435 -21.01 27.00 11.51
C VAL A 435 -22.24 26.26 11.01
N ARG A 436 -22.74 26.67 9.85
CA ARG A 436 -23.80 25.97 9.15
C ARG A 436 -23.17 25.10 8.07
N TRP A 437 -23.30 23.78 8.24
CA TRP A 437 -22.86 22.80 7.26
C TRP A 437 -24.01 22.45 6.31
N VAL A 438 -23.69 22.30 5.02
CA VAL A 438 -24.64 21.94 3.97
C VAL A 438 -23.95 20.96 3.02
N LEU A 439 -24.58 19.81 2.80
CA LEU A 439 -24.17 18.80 1.82
C LEU A 439 -25.19 18.81 0.67
N ASP A 440 -24.73 19.11 -0.55
CA ASP A 440 -25.57 19.17 -1.76
C ASP A 440 -26.84 20.02 -1.58
N GLY A 441 -26.68 21.19 -0.96
CA GLY A 441 -27.78 22.12 -0.67
C GLY A 441 -28.67 21.73 0.52
N ARG A 442 -28.46 20.56 1.14
CA ARG A 442 -29.21 20.10 2.32
C ARG A 442 -28.45 20.38 3.62
N PRO A 443 -29.09 20.99 4.64
CA PRO A 443 -28.44 21.20 5.93
C PRO A 443 -27.93 19.89 6.54
N LEU A 444 -26.66 19.89 6.93
CA LEU A 444 -25.99 18.79 7.62
C LEU A 444 -25.72 19.22 9.07
N ARG A 445 -25.97 18.33 10.04
CA ARG A 445 -25.66 18.57 11.45
C ARG A 445 -24.57 17.62 11.90
N PRO A 446 -23.36 18.12 12.19
CA PRO A 446 -22.31 17.31 12.77
C PRO A 446 -22.71 16.65 14.08
N SER A 447 -22.23 15.43 14.33
CA SER A 447 -22.38 14.74 15.61
C SER A 447 -21.25 15.17 16.57
N GLY A 448 -21.61 15.67 17.75
CA GLY A 448 -20.68 15.93 18.86
C GLY A 448 -19.72 17.12 18.72
N ASN A 449 -19.28 17.45 17.51
CA ASN A 449 -18.33 18.51 17.20
C ASN A 449 -18.90 19.42 16.11
N ASP A 450 -19.22 20.66 16.44
CA ASP A 450 -19.80 21.62 15.49
C ASP A 450 -18.78 22.18 14.47
N ARG A 451 -17.49 21.89 14.68
CA ARG A 451 -16.36 22.34 13.86
C ARG A 451 -15.90 21.34 12.81
N ALA A 452 -16.37 20.09 12.84
CA ALA A 452 -15.98 19.10 11.86
C ALA A 452 -17.11 18.15 11.49
N VAL A 453 -17.11 17.71 10.23
CA VAL A 453 -18.01 16.69 9.69
C VAL A 453 -17.19 15.43 9.45
N ASP A 454 -17.61 14.34 10.06
CA ASP A 454 -17.14 12.99 9.73
C ASP A 454 -18.00 12.45 8.58
N LEU A 455 -17.39 12.22 7.42
CA LEU A 455 -18.09 11.80 6.20
C LEU A 455 -18.34 10.28 6.15
N GLU A 456 -17.53 9.47 6.83
CA GLU A 456 -17.62 8.00 6.77
C GLU A 456 -19.06 7.49 7.10
N PRO A 457 -19.74 7.96 8.16
CA PRO A 457 -21.09 7.51 8.49
C PRO A 457 -22.14 7.85 7.42
N LEU A 458 -21.87 8.80 6.52
CA LEU A 458 -22.79 9.23 5.48
C LEU A 458 -22.83 8.26 4.29
N ARG A 459 -21.81 7.41 4.12
CA ARG A 459 -21.71 6.40 3.05
C ARG A 459 -21.98 6.99 1.67
N LEU A 460 -21.31 8.10 1.39
CA LEU A 460 -21.44 8.83 0.12
C LEU A 460 -20.89 8.00 -1.05
N THR A 461 -21.40 8.26 -2.25
CA THR A 461 -20.94 7.63 -3.50
C THR A 461 -21.03 8.64 -4.64
N GLY A 462 -19.99 8.73 -5.48
CA GLY A 462 -19.87 9.72 -6.54
C GLY A 462 -19.37 11.07 -6.03
N SER A 463 -19.63 12.16 -6.77
CA SER A 463 -19.15 13.49 -6.39
C SER A 463 -20.20 14.30 -5.61
N HIS A 464 -19.78 14.93 -4.52
CA HIS A 464 -20.64 15.77 -3.68
C HIS A 464 -19.99 17.12 -3.37
N THR A 465 -20.78 18.10 -2.94
CA THR A 465 -20.29 19.39 -2.47
C THR A 465 -20.66 19.62 -1.01
N LEU A 466 -19.65 19.75 -0.16
CA LEU A 466 -19.81 20.17 1.23
C LEU A 466 -19.48 21.65 1.36
N THR A 467 -20.33 22.40 2.05
CA THR A 467 -20.06 23.81 2.38
C THR A 467 -20.20 24.08 3.86
N ALA A 468 -19.37 24.98 4.35
CA ALA A 468 -19.43 25.54 5.69
C ALA A 468 -19.66 27.04 5.58
N ALA A 469 -20.63 27.59 6.33
CA ALA A 469 -20.89 29.03 6.36
C ALA A 469 -20.88 29.58 7.79
N THR A 470 -20.22 30.72 7.98
CA THR A 470 -20.23 31.50 9.23
C THR A 470 -20.06 32.99 8.91
N GLY A 471 -20.80 33.87 9.60
CA GLY A 471 -20.58 35.33 9.46
C GLY A 471 -20.78 35.95 8.07
N GLY A 472 -21.42 35.25 7.13
CA GLY A 472 -21.47 35.65 5.72
C GLY A 472 -20.32 35.13 4.86
N HIS A 473 -19.32 34.47 5.46
CA HIS A 473 -18.26 33.75 4.77
C HIS A 473 -18.70 32.32 4.46
N THR A 474 -18.22 31.76 3.35
CA THR A 474 -18.50 30.37 2.94
C THR A 474 -17.24 29.72 2.39
N LEU A 475 -16.97 28.49 2.83
CA LEU A 475 -15.98 27.58 2.25
C LEU A 475 -16.70 26.40 1.60
N SER A 476 -16.08 25.82 0.58
CA SER A 476 -16.63 24.72 -0.21
C SER A 476 -15.55 23.69 -0.50
N TRP A 477 -15.89 22.41 -0.34
CA TRP A 477 -15.05 21.26 -0.68
C TRP A 477 -15.76 20.37 -1.68
N ARG A 478 -15.00 19.87 -2.66
CA ARG A 478 -15.43 18.73 -3.46
C ARG A 478 -15.17 17.47 -2.65
N ILE A 479 -16.22 16.70 -2.39
CA ILE A 479 -16.06 15.34 -1.88
C ILE A 479 -15.96 14.44 -3.09
N ASP A 480 -14.87 13.71 -3.15
CA ASP A 480 -14.67 12.60 -4.05
C ASP A 480 -15.04 11.30 -3.31
N ALA A 481 -16.22 10.79 -3.61
CA ALA A 481 -16.70 9.49 -3.16
C ALA A 481 -16.91 8.52 -4.33
N SER A 482 -16.27 8.80 -5.47
CA SER A 482 -16.02 7.79 -6.47
C SER A 482 -14.93 6.86 -5.94
N VAL A 483 -14.91 5.61 -6.40
CA VAL A 483 -13.85 4.67 -6.05
C VAL A 483 -13.12 4.29 -7.33
N PRO A 484 -11.80 4.09 -7.26
CA PRO A 484 -11.05 3.72 -8.44
C PRO A 484 -11.38 2.29 -8.85
N ASP A 485 -11.37 2.04 -10.16
CA ASP A 485 -11.49 0.70 -10.73
C ASP A 485 -10.10 0.13 -11.03
N THR A 486 -9.97 -1.19 -10.92
CA THR A 486 -8.78 -1.91 -11.39
C THR A 486 -9.12 -2.97 -12.40
N SER A 487 -8.19 -3.21 -13.31
CA SER A 487 -8.24 -4.27 -14.29
C SER A 487 -6.90 -4.98 -14.32
N TYR A 488 -6.93 -6.26 -14.72
CA TYR A 488 -5.73 -7.06 -14.89
C TYR A 488 -5.64 -7.62 -16.30
N SER A 489 -4.42 -7.84 -16.76
CA SER A 489 -4.14 -8.66 -17.93
C SER A 489 -3.09 -9.71 -17.59
N LEU A 490 -3.33 -10.95 -18.00
CA LEU A 490 -2.40 -12.05 -17.83
C LEU A 490 -1.71 -12.40 -19.15
N SER A 491 -0.52 -12.98 -19.09
CA SER A 491 0.03 -13.73 -20.25
C SER A 491 -0.96 -14.82 -20.69
N GLU A 492 -0.95 -15.18 -21.98
CA GLU A 492 -1.92 -16.13 -22.57
C GLU A 492 -2.00 -17.44 -21.75
N PRO A 493 -3.13 -17.73 -21.10
CA PRO A 493 -3.30 -18.97 -20.36
C PRO A 493 -3.50 -20.15 -21.31
N LEU A 494 -3.24 -21.38 -20.84
CA LEU A 494 -3.67 -22.57 -21.57
C LEU A 494 -5.19 -22.60 -21.71
N LEU A 495 -5.90 -22.25 -20.64
CA LEU A 495 -7.35 -22.26 -20.63
C LEU A 495 -7.87 -21.12 -19.77
N ARG A 496 -8.94 -20.46 -20.23
CA ARG A 496 -9.70 -19.48 -19.46
C ARG A 496 -11.17 -19.86 -19.46
N ARG A 497 -11.78 -19.94 -18.27
CA ARG A 497 -13.23 -20.10 -18.08
C ARG A 497 -13.71 -19.11 -17.03
N GLY A 498 -14.34 -18.02 -17.47
CA GLY A 498 -14.70 -16.92 -16.56
C GLY A 498 -13.46 -16.30 -15.92
N ARG A 499 -13.34 -16.46 -14.59
CA ARG A 499 -12.23 -15.99 -13.75
C ARG A 499 -11.20 -17.09 -13.40
N GLU A 500 -11.41 -18.32 -13.86
CA GLU A 500 -10.45 -19.41 -13.72
C GLU A 500 -9.48 -19.42 -14.90
N HIS A 501 -8.19 -19.43 -14.61
CA HIS A 501 -7.11 -19.47 -15.59
C HIS A 501 -6.20 -20.66 -15.31
N ILE A 502 -5.97 -21.54 -16.29
CA ILE A 502 -4.97 -22.59 -16.19
C ILE A 502 -3.74 -22.13 -16.97
N VAL A 503 -2.59 -22.06 -16.31
CA VAL A 503 -1.32 -21.63 -16.91
C VAL A 503 -0.28 -22.73 -16.73
N ASN A 504 0.61 -22.85 -17.72
CA ASN A 504 1.63 -23.88 -17.76
C ASN A 504 3.01 -23.24 -17.65
N GLY A 505 3.50 -23.11 -16.42
CA GLY A 505 4.72 -22.37 -16.08
C GLY A 505 4.46 -20.92 -15.64
N PRO A 506 5.53 -20.13 -15.47
CA PRO A 506 5.44 -18.74 -15.08
C PRO A 506 4.45 -17.94 -15.93
N PHE A 507 3.75 -17.01 -15.30
CA PHE A 507 2.81 -16.12 -15.98
C PHE A 507 3.05 -14.69 -15.54
N THR A 508 2.74 -13.74 -16.41
CA THR A 508 2.86 -12.32 -16.10
C THR A 508 1.49 -11.72 -15.80
N MET A 509 1.42 -10.79 -14.86
CA MET A 509 0.24 -10.00 -14.55
C MET A 509 0.55 -8.50 -14.67
N ALA A 510 -0.17 -7.80 -15.52
CA ALA A 510 -0.23 -6.34 -15.47
C ALA A 510 -1.47 -5.90 -14.69
N LEU A 511 -1.32 -4.92 -13.80
CA LEU A 511 -2.45 -4.22 -13.20
C LEU A 511 -2.53 -2.80 -13.76
N THR A 512 -3.70 -2.44 -14.25
CA THR A 512 -4.05 -1.09 -14.65
C THR A 512 -5.21 -0.60 -13.80
N GLY A 513 -5.36 0.70 -13.64
CA GLY A 513 -6.55 1.23 -13.01
C GLY A 513 -6.93 2.57 -13.61
N VAL A 514 -8.18 2.94 -13.36
CA VAL A 514 -8.77 4.19 -13.82
C VAL A 514 -9.50 4.81 -12.66
N ASP A 515 -9.48 6.13 -12.63
CA ASP A 515 -10.17 6.94 -11.63
C ASP A 515 -10.76 8.17 -12.32
N ASP A 516 -11.78 8.78 -11.71
CA ASP A 516 -12.39 10.01 -12.22
C ASP A 516 -11.65 11.27 -11.76
N THR A 517 -10.63 11.13 -10.89
CA THR A 517 -9.71 12.19 -10.51
C THR A 517 -8.30 12.00 -11.10
N PRO A 518 -7.60 13.10 -11.46
CA PRO A 518 -6.22 13.02 -11.89
C PRO A 518 -5.29 12.73 -10.71
N GLY A 519 -4.28 11.90 -10.92
CA GLY A 519 -3.19 11.67 -9.96
C GLY A 519 -2.61 10.27 -10.07
N TYR A 520 -1.66 9.95 -9.19
CA TYR A 520 -1.05 8.63 -9.16
C TYR A 520 -1.98 7.63 -8.47
N LEU A 521 -2.37 6.58 -9.19
CA LEU A 521 -3.20 5.51 -8.66
C LEU A 521 -2.34 4.38 -8.08
N VAL A 522 -2.44 4.15 -6.78
CA VAL A 522 -1.77 3.02 -6.13
C VAL A 522 -2.56 1.76 -6.45
N ARG A 523 -1.87 0.75 -6.98
CA ARG A 523 -2.45 -0.57 -7.30
C ARG A 523 -1.87 -1.57 -6.32
N GLU A 524 -2.68 -2.52 -5.89
CA GLU A 524 -2.25 -3.55 -4.97
C GLU A 524 -2.83 -4.91 -5.37
N PHE A 525 -2.13 -5.97 -4.98
CA PHE A 525 -2.64 -7.34 -5.05
C PHE A 525 -2.29 -8.11 -3.79
N ARG A 526 -2.96 -9.24 -3.58
CA ARG A 526 -2.56 -10.25 -2.61
C ARG A 526 -2.86 -11.65 -3.13
N THR A 527 -2.04 -12.61 -2.72
CA THR A 527 -2.19 -14.01 -3.12
C THR A 527 -2.72 -14.82 -1.94
N ASP A 528 -3.72 -15.66 -2.18
CA ASP A 528 -4.31 -16.59 -1.21
C ASP A 528 -4.73 -15.96 0.13
N GLY A 529 -5.20 -14.70 0.07
CA GLY A 529 -5.65 -13.94 1.25
C GLY A 529 -4.52 -13.51 2.20
N ASP A 530 -3.27 -13.49 1.74
CA ASP A 530 -2.12 -12.94 2.47
C ASP A 530 -2.19 -11.40 2.57
N GLY A 531 -1.07 -10.72 2.87
CA GLY A 531 -1.00 -9.27 2.95
C GLY A 531 -1.19 -8.59 1.61
N TRP A 532 -1.76 -7.38 1.64
CA TRP A 532 -1.77 -6.49 0.48
C TRP A 532 -0.34 -6.07 0.13
N TYR A 533 -0.01 -6.20 -1.15
CA TYR A 533 1.29 -5.90 -1.72
C TYR A 533 1.13 -4.84 -2.81
N ASN A 534 1.91 -3.76 -2.71
CA ASN A 534 1.90 -2.67 -3.67
C ASN A 534 2.47 -3.15 -5.01
N TYR A 535 1.70 -2.93 -6.07
CA TYR A 535 2.08 -3.24 -7.44
C TYR A 535 2.86 -2.06 -8.04
N PHE A 536 4.08 -2.34 -8.49
CA PHE A 536 5.01 -1.35 -9.03
C PHE A 536 5.57 -1.75 -10.41
N GLY A 537 4.91 -2.67 -11.12
CA GLY A 537 5.47 -3.28 -12.33
C GLY A 537 6.46 -4.39 -11.97
N TRP A 538 7.64 -4.41 -12.57
CA TRP A 538 8.72 -5.36 -12.22
C TRP A 538 9.89 -4.62 -11.55
N PRO A 539 10.65 -5.24 -10.62
CA PRO A 539 11.70 -4.53 -9.86
C PRO A 539 12.79 -3.85 -10.72
N THR A 540 13.04 -4.38 -11.92
CA THR A 540 14.04 -3.86 -12.87
C THR A 540 13.42 -3.07 -14.03
N ASP A 541 12.09 -3.06 -14.14
CA ASP A 541 11.35 -2.36 -15.19
C ASP A 541 9.93 -2.04 -14.68
N PRO A 542 9.63 -0.78 -14.30
CA PRO A 542 8.32 -0.40 -13.76
C PRO A 542 7.18 -0.54 -14.78
N ASP A 543 7.47 -0.63 -16.08
CA ASP A 543 6.49 -0.81 -17.14
C ASP A 543 6.25 -2.30 -17.48
N ALA A 544 7.15 -3.18 -17.04
CA ALA A 544 6.98 -4.62 -17.22
C ALA A 544 5.91 -5.19 -16.28
N PRO A 545 5.12 -6.18 -16.75
CA PRO A 545 4.16 -6.87 -15.90
C PRO A 545 4.87 -7.69 -14.82
N PHE A 546 4.20 -7.91 -13.69
CA PHE A 546 4.73 -8.66 -12.57
C PHE A 546 4.79 -10.15 -12.92
N LEU A 547 5.96 -10.78 -12.83
CA LEU A 547 6.15 -12.19 -13.17
C LEU A 547 5.92 -13.08 -11.95
N PHE A 548 4.92 -13.96 -12.03
CA PHE A 548 4.70 -15.01 -11.05
C PHE A 548 5.37 -16.31 -11.47
N THR A 549 6.06 -16.96 -10.53
CA THR A 549 6.69 -18.28 -10.69
C THR A 549 6.39 -19.13 -9.46
N PRO A 550 6.48 -20.47 -9.54
CA PRO A 550 6.14 -21.33 -8.40
C PRO A 550 7.17 -21.22 -7.25
N SER A 551 8.40 -20.78 -7.53
CA SER A 551 9.49 -20.66 -6.54
C SER A 551 9.95 -19.22 -6.30
N GLY A 552 9.32 -18.24 -6.94
CA GLY A 552 9.80 -16.87 -7.04
C GLY A 552 11.00 -16.69 -7.97
N THR A 553 11.29 -15.44 -8.31
CA THR A 553 12.41 -15.01 -9.14
C THR A 553 13.41 -14.28 -8.26
N ASN A 554 14.66 -14.75 -8.22
CA ASN A 554 15.74 -14.05 -7.53
C ASN A 554 16.24 -12.90 -8.44
N ILE A 555 16.17 -11.67 -7.92
CA ILE A 555 16.75 -10.46 -8.50
C ILE A 555 17.58 -9.80 -7.41
N ASP A 556 18.89 -9.70 -7.63
CA ASP A 556 19.85 -9.12 -6.69
C ASP A 556 19.70 -9.68 -5.26
N ASP A 557 19.55 -11.00 -5.16
CA ASP A 557 19.36 -11.74 -3.91
C ASP A 557 18.12 -11.36 -3.10
N LEU A 558 17.11 -10.81 -3.77
CA LEU A 558 15.75 -10.65 -3.28
C LEU A 558 14.81 -11.49 -4.15
N VAL A 559 13.81 -12.11 -3.53
CA VAL A 559 12.89 -12.99 -4.25
C VAL A 559 11.55 -12.31 -4.45
N TYR A 560 11.12 -12.23 -5.70
CA TYR A 560 9.86 -11.61 -6.11
C TYR A 560 8.96 -12.62 -6.82
N GLY A 561 7.64 -12.39 -6.79
CA GLY A 561 6.72 -13.13 -7.63
C GLY A 561 6.62 -14.62 -7.34
N LYS A 562 6.91 -15.06 -6.11
CA LYS A 562 6.52 -16.43 -5.72
C LYS A 562 5.00 -16.48 -5.58
N LEU A 563 4.36 -17.38 -6.34
CA LEU A 563 2.95 -17.67 -6.19
C LEU A 563 2.69 -18.48 -4.91
N GLY A 564 1.55 -18.24 -4.27
CA GLY A 564 1.21 -18.87 -3.00
C GLY A 564 1.96 -18.26 -1.82
N ARG A 565 2.59 -19.10 -0.99
CA ARG A 565 3.31 -18.62 0.20
C ARG A 565 4.52 -17.77 -0.24
N PRO A 566 4.60 -16.47 0.17
CA PRO A 566 5.69 -15.60 -0.25
C PRO A 566 7.07 -16.15 0.14
N ARG A 567 8.04 -15.93 -0.74
CA ARG A 567 9.46 -16.15 -0.52
C ARG A 567 10.11 -14.80 -0.75
N LEU A 568 10.69 -14.22 0.29
CA LEU A 568 11.23 -12.86 0.26
C LEU A 568 12.76 -12.87 0.19
N SER A 569 13.40 -13.96 0.61
CA SER A 569 14.86 -14.15 0.52
C SER A 569 15.25 -15.43 -0.24
N PRO A 570 16.50 -15.56 -0.69
CA PRO A 570 17.00 -16.75 -1.36
C PRO A 570 17.00 -18.02 -0.48
N TRP A 571 17.11 -17.87 0.85
CA TRP A 571 17.15 -18.97 1.81
C TRP A 571 15.77 -19.33 2.41
N ASP A 572 14.74 -18.52 2.16
CA ASP A 572 13.36 -18.93 2.37
C ASP A 572 13.03 -20.16 1.49
N ASP A 573 12.06 -20.98 1.92
CA ASP A 573 11.69 -22.25 1.29
C ASP A 573 11.42 -22.11 -0.25
N PRO A 574 12.28 -22.70 -1.10
CA PRO A 574 12.17 -22.60 -2.55
C PRO A 574 11.21 -23.62 -3.15
N THR A 575 10.55 -24.45 -2.33
CA THR A 575 9.60 -25.47 -2.79
C THR A 575 8.60 -24.85 -3.76
N PRO A 576 8.54 -25.34 -5.01
CA PRO A 576 7.59 -24.86 -6.00
C PRO A 576 6.14 -25.02 -5.51
N ASP A 577 5.38 -23.93 -5.52
CA ASP A 577 3.96 -23.93 -5.21
C ASP A 577 3.17 -24.07 -6.52
N TYR A 578 2.64 -25.28 -6.76
CA TYR A 578 1.79 -25.61 -7.90
C TYR A 578 0.37 -25.89 -7.42
N GLY A 579 -0.60 -25.63 -8.30
CA GLY A 579 -2.01 -25.80 -7.96
C GLY A 579 -2.78 -24.49 -8.14
N ARG A 580 -3.97 -24.45 -7.55
CA ARG A 580 -4.89 -23.32 -7.68
C ARG A 580 -4.55 -22.26 -6.62
N HIS A 581 -4.30 -21.05 -7.08
CA HIS A 581 -4.09 -19.86 -6.27
C HIS A 581 -5.12 -18.81 -6.62
N THR A 582 -5.43 -17.98 -5.64
CA THR A 582 -6.38 -16.89 -5.76
C THR A 582 -5.64 -15.57 -5.67
N ILE A 583 -5.86 -14.67 -6.62
CA ILE A 583 -5.25 -13.34 -6.64
C ILE A 583 -6.38 -12.32 -6.53
N GLU A 584 -6.32 -11.54 -5.46
CA GLU A 584 -7.16 -10.37 -5.28
C GLU A 584 -6.39 -9.12 -5.68
N HIS A 585 -7.05 -8.15 -6.31
CA HIS A 585 -6.45 -6.87 -6.67
C HIS A 585 -7.42 -5.71 -6.42
N ARG A 586 -6.85 -4.52 -6.15
CA ARG A 586 -7.60 -3.27 -5.94
C ARG A 586 -6.72 -2.06 -6.25
N ALA A 587 -7.33 -0.88 -6.26
CA ALA A 587 -6.60 0.39 -6.31
C ALA A 587 -7.03 1.34 -5.19
N ILE A 588 -6.19 2.35 -4.98
CA ILE A 588 -6.41 3.45 -4.06
C ILE A 588 -6.12 4.74 -4.81
N ASP A 589 -7.07 5.67 -4.79
CA ASP A 589 -6.99 6.96 -5.47
C ASP A 589 -6.20 8.01 -4.65
N PRO A 590 -5.87 9.17 -5.24
CA PRO A 590 -5.19 10.26 -4.53
C PRO A 590 -5.97 10.79 -3.31
N SER A 591 -7.31 10.76 -3.36
CA SER A 591 -8.19 11.14 -2.25
C SER A 591 -8.11 10.14 -1.08
N GLY A 592 -7.60 8.93 -1.33
CA GLY A 592 -7.47 7.84 -0.39
C GLY A 592 -8.66 6.88 -0.37
N ASN A 593 -9.60 6.97 -1.33
CA ASN A 593 -10.68 6.01 -1.46
C ASN A 593 -10.11 4.67 -1.98
N ILE A 594 -10.61 3.58 -1.41
CA ILE A 594 -10.15 2.22 -1.75
C ILE A 594 -11.21 1.57 -2.63
N GLY A 595 -10.80 1.20 -3.84
CA GLY A 595 -11.63 0.44 -4.78
C GLY A 595 -12.01 -0.94 -4.23
N PRO A 596 -13.13 -1.53 -4.70
CA PRO A 596 -13.48 -2.89 -4.33
C PRO A 596 -12.36 -3.86 -4.74
N ALA A 597 -12.11 -4.86 -3.89
CA ALA A 597 -11.22 -5.95 -4.25
C ALA A 597 -11.92 -6.88 -5.26
N GLU A 598 -11.36 -6.99 -6.45
CA GLU A 598 -11.73 -8.02 -7.41
C GLU A 598 -10.80 -9.23 -7.29
N GLU A 599 -11.26 -10.37 -7.78
CA GLU A 599 -10.58 -11.64 -7.61
C GLU A 599 -10.60 -12.45 -8.90
N PHE A 600 -9.49 -13.13 -9.19
CA PHE A 600 -9.42 -14.21 -10.17
C PHE A 600 -8.56 -15.36 -9.63
N ALA A 601 -8.67 -16.53 -10.26
CA ALA A 601 -7.91 -17.70 -9.88
C ALA A 601 -6.97 -18.12 -11.00
N VAL A 602 -5.80 -18.60 -10.59
CA VAL A 602 -4.78 -19.18 -11.47
C VAL A 602 -4.43 -20.56 -10.95
N THR A 603 -4.68 -21.57 -11.75
CA THR A 603 -4.14 -22.91 -11.54
C THR A 603 -2.84 -23.03 -12.31
N LEU A 604 -1.73 -22.96 -11.57
CA LEU A 604 -0.39 -23.11 -12.08
C LEU A 604 -0.04 -24.59 -12.16
N ILE A 605 0.07 -25.11 -13.39
CA ILE A 605 0.58 -26.45 -13.64
C ILE A 605 2.08 -26.42 -14.01
N PRO A 606 2.80 -27.52 -13.79
CA PRO A 606 4.21 -27.66 -14.11
C PRO A 606 4.49 -27.49 -15.61
N PRO A 607 5.63 -26.89 -16.00
CA PRO A 607 6.05 -26.79 -17.40
C PRO A 607 6.08 -28.17 -18.08
N PRO A 608 5.74 -28.26 -19.38
CA PRO A 608 5.79 -29.52 -20.10
C PRO A 608 7.24 -30.02 -20.16
N PRO A 609 7.49 -31.34 -20.23
CA PRO A 609 8.83 -31.88 -20.29
C PRO A 609 9.54 -31.41 -21.57
N THR A 610 10.83 -31.12 -21.45
CA THR A 610 11.63 -30.58 -22.56
C THR A 610 11.61 -31.51 -23.77
N CYS A 611 11.28 -30.95 -24.94
CA CYS A 611 11.24 -31.67 -26.20
C CYS A 611 12.64 -32.18 -26.59
N THR A 612 12.77 -33.48 -26.82
CA THR A 612 13.95 -34.05 -27.50
C THR A 612 13.82 -34.01 -29.02
N ARG A 613 12.58 -33.93 -29.51
CA ARG A 613 12.24 -33.82 -30.92
C ARG A 613 10.97 -33.00 -31.07
N THR A 614 10.96 -32.03 -31.98
CA THR A 614 9.77 -31.26 -32.31
C THR A 614 9.29 -31.61 -33.71
N VAL A 615 7.99 -31.79 -33.86
CA VAL A 615 7.30 -32.05 -35.12
C VAL A 615 6.28 -30.92 -35.30
N SER A 616 6.36 -30.23 -36.43
CA SER A 616 5.42 -29.19 -36.84
C SER A 616 4.90 -29.48 -38.25
N GLY A 617 3.82 -28.82 -38.64
CA GLY A 617 3.22 -29.01 -39.96
C GLY A 617 2.54 -30.37 -40.12
N ARG A 618 2.46 -30.88 -41.36
CA ARG A 618 1.68 -32.08 -41.70
C ARG A 618 2.54 -33.34 -41.67
N VAL A 619 2.05 -34.37 -41.00
CA VAL A 619 2.63 -35.71 -40.97
C VAL A 619 1.57 -36.70 -41.41
N ALA A 620 1.81 -37.44 -42.49
CA ALA A 620 0.94 -38.51 -42.97
C ALA A 620 1.55 -39.88 -42.63
N GLY A 621 0.73 -40.80 -42.15
CA GLY A 621 1.14 -42.16 -41.77
C GLY A 621 1.38 -42.34 -40.27
N PRO A 622 1.78 -43.55 -39.85
CA PRO A 622 1.97 -43.90 -38.44
C PRO A 622 3.13 -43.13 -37.81
N LEU A 623 2.92 -42.58 -36.62
CA LEU A 623 3.94 -41.91 -35.82
C LEU A 623 4.21 -42.71 -34.54
N VAL A 624 5.38 -43.33 -34.44
CA VAL A 624 5.78 -44.15 -33.29
C VAL A 624 6.87 -43.44 -32.50
N LEU A 625 6.61 -43.23 -31.21
CA LEU A 625 7.47 -42.50 -30.28
C LEU A 625 8.14 -43.53 -29.37
N VAL A 626 9.45 -43.70 -29.51
CA VAL A 626 10.19 -44.83 -28.91
C VAL A 626 11.05 -44.45 -27.71
N ASN A 627 11.54 -43.22 -27.66
CA ASN A 627 12.34 -42.67 -26.57
C ASN A 627 12.23 -41.13 -26.60
N GLY A 628 12.75 -40.51 -25.54
CA GLY A 628 12.71 -39.05 -25.39
C GLY A 628 11.29 -38.49 -25.36
N VAL A 629 11.18 -37.17 -25.47
CA VAL A 629 9.91 -36.45 -25.58
C VAL A 629 9.76 -35.96 -27.01
N THR A 630 8.69 -36.38 -27.70
CA THR A 630 8.29 -35.74 -28.95
C THR A 630 7.22 -34.70 -28.70
N CYS A 631 7.47 -33.49 -29.15
CA CYS A 631 6.53 -32.39 -29.12
C CYS A 631 5.86 -32.23 -30.50
N LEU A 632 4.54 -32.28 -30.53
CA LEU A 632 3.73 -31.84 -31.66
C LEU A 632 3.36 -30.38 -31.40
N ASP A 633 3.93 -29.44 -32.16
CA ASP A 633 3.60 -28.03 -32.05
C ASP A 633 2.91 -27.56 -33.33
N ARG A 634 1.63 -27.17 -33.20
CA ARG A 634 0.77 -26.79 -34.33
C ARG A 634 0.84 -27.78 -35.49
N ALA A 635 0.95 -29.07 -35.18
CA ALA A 635 1.10 -30.13 -36.14
C ALA A 635 -0.24 -30.76 -36.51
N THR A 636 -0.33 -31.36 -37.69
CA THR A 636 -1.45 -32.21 -38.11
C THR A 636 -0.91 -33.58 -38.45
N VAL A 637 -1.20 -34.57 -37.62
CA VAL A 637 -0.83 -35.97 -37.84
C VAL A 637 -2.05 -36.72 -38.36
N THR A 638 -1.98 -37.27 -39.57
CA THR A 638 -3.01 -38.12 -40.16
C THR A 638 -2.51 -39.57 -40.17
N GLY A 639 -2.93 -40.35 -39.18
CA GLY A 639 -2.45 -41.71 -38.93
C GLY A 639 -2.38 -42.02 -37.43
N PRO A 640 -2.12 -43.29 -37.06
CA PRO A 640 -2.04 -43.68 -35.66
C PRO A 640 -0.78 -43.09 -34.99
N VAL A 641 -0.93 -42.60 -33.75
CA VAL A 641 0.18 -42.16 -32.89
C VAL A 641 0.37 -43.17 -31.77
N THR A 642 1.57 -43.72 -31.61
CA THR A 642 1.89 -44.70 -30.57
C THR A 642 3.04 -44.21 -29.70
N VAL A 643 2.78 -43.97 -28.42
CA VAL A 643 3.78 -43.66 -27.38
C VAL A 643 4.21 -44.96 -26.71
N ARG A 644 5.44 -45.39 -26.96
CA ARG A 644 6.00 -46.59 -26.33
C ARG A 644 6.47 -46.30 -24.91
N ARG A 645 6.72 -47.38 -24.17
CA ARG A 645 7.24 -47.33 -22.81
C ARG A 645 8.50 -46.47 -22.74
N GLY A 646 8.54 -45.54 -21.80
CA GLY A 646 9.68 -44.64 -21.59
C GLY A 646 9.75 -43.43 -22.54
N ALA A 647 8.88 -43.35 -23.55
CA ALA A 647 8.76 -42.16 -24.39
C ALA A 647 7.74 -41.17 -23.80
N GLY A 648 7.87 -39.91 -24.20
CA GLY A 648 6.94 -38.83 -23.88
C GLY A 648 6.30 -38.21 -25.13
N LEU A 649 5.09 -37.73 -24.98
CA LEU A 649 4.38 -36.94 -25.99
C LEU A 649 3.86 -35.65 -25.36
N VAL A 650 4.17 -34.51 -25.96
CA VAL A 650 3.52 -33.23 -25.66
C VAL A 650 2.89 -32.73 -26.95
N ALA A 651 1.58 -32.52 -26.99
CA ALA A 651 0.90 -31.98 -28.16
C ALA A 651 0.26 -30.64 -27.83
N THR A 652 0.78 -29.57 -28.41
CA THR A 652 0.29 -28.20 -28.21
C THR A 652 -0.37 -27.70 -29.49
N ARG A 653 -1.64 -27.27 -29.39
CA ARG A 653 -2.42 -26.73 -30.52
C ARG A 653 -2.36 -27.59 -31.78
N SER A 654 -2.32 -28.91 -31.62
CA SER A 654 -2.09 -29.88 -32.68
C SER A 654 -3.32 -30.73 -32.93
N THR A 655 -3.40 -31.36 -34.10
CA THR A 655 -4.48 -32.28 -34.47
C THR A 655 -3.91 -33.66 -34.78
N VAL A 656 -4.45 -34.70 -34.14
CA VAL A 656 -4.17 -36.10 -34.45
C VAL A 656 -5.44 -36.73 -35.00
N SER A 657 -5.45 -37.02 -36.30
CA SER A 657 -6.51 -37.76 -36.99
C SER A 657 -6.13 -39.24 -37.10
N GLY A 658 -6.52 -40.02 -36.10
CA GLY A 658 -6.14 -41.42 -35.91
C GLY A 658 -6.15 -41.79 -34.43
N PRO A 659 -6.03 -43.09 -34.07
CA PRO A 659 -5.93 -43.49 -32.68
C PRO A 659 -4.61 -43.00 -32.06
N LEU A 660 -4.68 -42.47 -30.84
CA LEU A 660 -3.53 -42.12 -30.00
C LEU A 660 -3.46 -43.13 -28.86
N THR A 661 -2.42 -43.95 -28.84
CA THR A 661 -2.21 -44.97 -27.81
C THR A 661 -0.87 -44.76 -27.10
N ALA A 662 -0.90 -44.65 -25.78
CA ALA A 662 0.28 -44.60 -24.93
C ALA A 662 0.25 -45.76 -23.95
N THR A 663 1.35 -46.52 -23.88
CA THR A 663 1.46 -47.65 -22.94
C THR A 663 2.81 -47.63 -22.25
N GLY A 664 2.80 -47.47 -20.92
CA GLY A 664 4.03 -47.39 -20.13
C GLY A 664 4.83 -46.10 -20.39
N ALA A 665 4.21 -45.09 -21.00
CA ALA A 665 4.84 -43.82 -21.34
C ALA A 665 5.39 -43.13 -20.09
N ASP A 666 6.36 -42.24 -20.29
CA ASP A 666 6.83 -41.39 -19.20
C ASP A 666 5.86 -40.22 -18.99
N ALA A 667 5.52 -39.49 -20.04
CA ALA A 667 4.56 -38.38 -19.99
C ALA A 667 3.66 -38.34 -21.23
N VAL A 668 2.39 -37.97 -21.06
CA VAL A 668 1.46 -37.69 -22.17
C VAL A 668 0.68 -36.42 -21.88
N GLU A 669 0.98 -35.36 -22.61
CA GLU A 669 0.35 -34.06 -22.45
C GLU A 669 -0.35 -33.61 -23.74
N LEU A 670 -1.61 -33.21 -23.62
CA LEU A 670 -2.44 -32.68 -24.71
C LEU A 670 -2.94 -31.30 -24.29
N LEU A 671 -2.34 -30.26 -24.87
CA LEU A 671 -2.56 -28.87 -24.51
C LEU A 671 -3.26 -28.15 -25.67
N ASN A 672 -4.56 -27.86 -25.53
CA ASN A 672 -5.41 -27.29 -26.59
C ASN A 672 -5.33 -28.06 -27.92
N SER A 673 -5.24 -29.39 -27.86
CA SER A 673 -5.08 -30.24 -29.03
C SER A 673 -6.35 -31.03 -29.34
N THR A 674 -6.51 -31.43 -30.61
CA THR A 674 -7.64 -32.21 -31.08
C THR A 674 -7.20 -33.64 -31.39
N VAL A 675 -7.92 -34.64 -30.87
CA VAL A 675 -7.76 -36.04 -31.26
C VAL A 675 -9.03 -36.51 -31.94
N VAL A 676 -8.95 -36.89 -33.21
CA VAL A 676 -10.05 -37.51 -33.97
C VAL A 676 -9.77 -39.01 -34.04
N GLY A 677 -10.26 -39.75 -33.07
CA GLY A 677 -9.97 -41.16 -32.88
C GLY A 677 -10.00 -41.58 -31.41
N ARG A 678 -9.73 -42.86 -31.16
CA ARG A 678 -9.61 -43.39 -29.79
C ARG A 678 -8.35 -42.83 -29.12
N LEU A 679 -8.51 -42.30 -27.90
CA LEU A 679 -7.41 -41.90 -27.03
C LEU A 679 -7.29 -42.93 -25.89
N THR A 680 -6.15 -43.59 -25.77
CA THR A 680 -5.90 -44.59 -24.72
C THR A 680 -4.54 -44.33 -24.08
N VAL A 681 -4.54 -44.07 -22.77
CA VAL A 681 -3.33 -43.85 -21.99
C VAL A 681 -3.31 -44.80 -20.81
N THR A 682 -2.36 -45.74 -20.86
CA THR A 682 -2.27 -46.85 -19.91
C THR A 682 -0.90 -46.92 -19.26
N ALA A 683 -0.88 -47.09 -17.94
CA ALA A 683 0.33 -47.33 -17.15
C ALA A 683 1.42 -46.25 -17.32
N THR A 684 1.04 -45.00 -17.61
CA THR A 684 1.95 -43.85 -17.64
C THR A 684 2.47 -43.54 -16.24
N ARG A 685 3.75 -43.16 -16.14
CA ARG A 685 4.50 -43.20 -14.86
C ARG A 685 4.93 -41.85 -14.30
N ARG A 686 4.92 -40.76 -15.07
CA ARG A 686 5.28 -39.43 -14.57
C ARG A 686 4.15 -38.43 -14.71
N ASP A 687 3.60 -38.26 -15.91
CA ASP A 687 2.58 -37.22 -16.12
C ASP A 687 1.52 -37.61 -17.16
N VAL A 688 0.28 -37.21 -16.90
CA VAL A 688 -0.83 -37.24 -17.85
C VAL A 688 -1.59 -35.93 -17.69
N THR A 689 -1.47 -35.02 -18.64
CA THR A 689 -2.10 -33.69 -18.55
C THR A 689 -2.83 -33.33 -19.82
N PHE A 690 -4.15 -33.33 -19.76
CA PHE A 690 -5.03 -32.92 -20.86
C PHE A 690 -5.76 -31.64 -20.44
N VAL A 691 -5.41 -30.52 -21.07
CA VAL A 691 -5.97 -29.20 -20.75
C VAL A 691 -6.47 -28.57 -22.03
N GLY A 692 -7.79 -28.33 -22.07
CA GLY A 692 -8.47 -27.80 -23.25
C GLY A 692 -8.41 -28.72 -24.48
N GLY A 693 -9.00 -28.28 -25.58
CA GLY A 693 -9.06 -29.06 -26.82
C GLY A 693 -10.24 -30.04 -26.87
N THR A 694 -10.18 -31.00 -27.80
CA THR A 694 -11.35 -31.83 -28.14
C THR A 694 -10.94 -33.25 -28.51
N VAL A 695 -11.65 -34.24 -27.98
CA VAL A 695 -11.50 -35.64 -28.40
C VAL A 695 -12.79 -36.11 -29.07
N HIS A 696 -12.72 -36.43 -30.36
CA HIS A 696 -13.79 -37.10 -31.10
C HIS A 696 -13.54 -38.60 -31.08
N GLY A 697 -14.02 -39.26 -30.02
CA GLY A 697 -13.84 -40.70 -29.82
C GLY A 697 -13.81 -41.09 -28.34
N PRO A 698 -13.68 -42.39 -28.05
CA PRO A 698 -13.56 -42.89 -26.68
C PRO A 698 -12.22 -42.47 -26.05
N VAL A 699 -12.27 -42.01 -24.80
CA VAL A 699 -11.12 -41.68 -23.96
C VAL A 699 -11.01 -42.69 -22.82
N VAL A 700 -9.84 -43.33 -22.71
CA VAL A 700 -9.56 -44.31 -21.65
C VAL A 700 -8.25 -43.99 -20.95
N LEU A 701 -8.31 -43.71 -19.65
CA LEU A 701 -7.15 -43.60 -18.77
C LEU A 701 -7.14 -44.76 -17.79
N SER A 702 -6.14 -45.63 -17.87
CA SER A 702 -6.10 -46.84 -17.03
C SER A 702 -4.76 -47.10 -16.38
N GLY A 703 -4.77 -47.33 -15.07
CA GLY A 703 -3.59 -47.78 -14.34
C GLY A 703 -2.42 -46.78 -14.34
N ASN A 704 -2.65 -45.50 -14.62
CA ASN A 704 -1.61 -44.48 -14.61
C ASN A 704 -1.17 -44.20 -13.16
N ARG A 705 0.14 -44.20 -12.90
CA ARG A 705 0.73 -43.99 -11.56
C ARG A 705 1.73 -42.84 -11.63
N THR A 706 1.25 -41.62 -11.43
CA THR A 706 1.97 -40.35 -11.70
C THR A 706 2.62 -39.74 -10.45
N GLY A 707 2.70 -40.50 -9.35
CA GLY A 707 3.32 -40.05 -8.10
C GLY A 707 2.41 -39.14 -7.29
N GLU A 708 2.88 -37.97 -6.92
CA GLU A 708 2.11 -37.01 -6.11
C GLU A 708 1.10 -36.20 -6.92
N ARG A 709 1.27 -36.15 -8.24
CA ARG A 709 0.38 -35.40 -9.15
C ARG A 709 -0.70 -36.29 -9.71
N ALA A 710 -1.95 -35.89 -9.57
CA ALA A 710 -3.07 -36.54 -10.23
C ALA A 710 -3.00 -36.34 -11.76
N PRO A 711 -3.42 -37.33 -12.57
CA PRO A 711 -3.72 -37.09 -13.98
C PRO A 711 -4.72 -35.94 -14.14
N VAL A 712 -4.45 -35.00 -15.04
CA VAL A 712 -5.31 -33.83 -15.28
C VAL A 712 -6.15 -34.04 -16.54
N LEU A 713 -7.46 -33.82 -16.44
CA LEU A 713 -8.39 -33.66 -17.55
C LEU A 713 -9.26 -32.44 -17.27
N ALA A 714 -8.84 -31.28 -17.76
CA ALA A 714 -9.48 -30.00 -17.47
C ALA A 714 -10.00 -29.35 -18.75
N GLY A 715 -11.27 -28.94 -18.76
CA GLY A 715 -11.88 -28.21 -19.87
C GLY A 715 -11.88 -28.93 -21.23
N LEU A 716 -11.87 -30.26 -21.24
CA LEU A 716 -11.91 -31.04 -22.47
C LEU A 716 -13.33 -31.14 -23.02
N ALA A 717 -13.48 -31.04 -24.35
CA ALA A 717 -14.69 -31.49 -25.02
C ALA A 717 -14.52 -32.95 -25.49
N VAL A 718 -15.17 -33.90 -24.83
CA VAL A 718 -15.14 -35.32 -25.18
C VAL A 718 -16.42 -35.71 -25.90
N ARG A 719 -16.34 -35.89 -27.21
CA ARG A 719 -17.44 -36.38 -28.05
C ARG A 719 -17.39 -37.91 -28.16
N GLY A 720 -17.64 -38.57 -27.02
CA GLY A 720 -17.53 -40.03 -26.86
C GLY A 720 -17.58 -40.45 -25.39
N PRO A 721 -17.46 -41.75 -25.07
CA PRO A 721 -17.39 -42.20 -23.68
C PRO A 721 -16.04 -41.84 -23.03
N LEU A 722 -16.05 -41.54 -21.74
CA LEU A 722 -14.87 -41.25 -20.92
C LEU A 722 -14.77 -42.25 -19.76
N ALA A 723 -13.70 -43.03 -19.70
CA ALA A 723 -13.50 -44.01 -18.63
C ALA A 723 -12.13 -43.87 -17.98
N CYS A 724 -12.11 -43.79 -16.65
CA CYS A 724 -10.88 -43.73 -15.86
C CYS A 724 -10.87 -44.86 -14.83
N VAL A 725 -9.90 -45.77 -14.89
CA VAL A 725 -9.89 -46.97 -14.04
C VAL A 725 -8.52 -47.23 -13.44
N GLY A 726 -8.44 -47.28 -12.11
CA GLY A 726 -7.24 -47.70 -11.39
C GLY A 726 -6.05 -46.74 -11.50
N ASN A 727 -6.28 -45.48 -11.85
CA ASN A 727 -5.26 -44.43 -11.81
C ASN A 727 -4.95 -44.06 -10.34
N ALA A 728 -3.71 -43.75 -10.04
CA ALA A 728 -3.28 -43.34 -8.70
C ALA A 728 -2.25 -42.19 -8.80
N PRO A 729 -2.59 -40.97 -8.34
CA PRO A 729 -3.89 -40.54 -7.78
C PRO A 729 -5.05 -40.61 -8.80
N ALA A 730 -6.30 -40.46 -8.33
CA ALA A 730 -7.46 -40.36 -9.22
C ALA A 730 -7.36 -39.07 -10.07
N PRO A 731 -7.87 -39.06 -11.32
CA PRO A 731 -7.79 -37.86 -12.14
C PRO A 731 -8.57 -36.67 -11.57
N VAL A 732 -8.16 -35.45 -11.92
CA VAL A 732 -8.77 -34.17 -11.51
C VAL A 732 -9.05 -33.26 -12.71
N ASP A 733 -9.97 -32.30 -12.56
CA ASP A 733 -10.36 -31.35 -13.61
C ASP A 733 -9.94 -29.89 -13.35
N LEU A 734 -9.20 -29.66 -12.25
CA LEU A 734 -8.65 -28.34 -11.88
C LEU A 734 -9.70 -27.24 -11.76
N GLU A 735 -10.89 -27.56 -11.24
CA GLU A 735 -12.05 -26.64 -11.12
C GLU A 735 -12.59 -26.17 -12.48
N VAL A 736 -12.18 -26.82 -13.57
CA VAL A 736 -12.66 -26.53 -14.92
C VAL A 736 -13.26 -27.78 -15.55
N SER A 737 -14.58 -27.91 -15.42
CA SER A 737 -15.34 -29.09 -15.84
C SER A 737 -15.14 -29.44 -17.31
N ASN A 738 -15.24 -30.74 -17.60
CA ASN A 738 -15.20 -31.28 -18.94
C ASN A 738 -16.61 -31.27 -19.58
N GLU A 739 -16.67 -31.21 -20.90
CA GLU A 739 -17.91 -31.38 -21.66
C GLU A 739 -17.93 -32.77 -22.30
N VAL A 740 -18.59 -33.74 -21.66
CA VAL A 740 -18.66 -35.13 -22.14
C VAL A 740 -20.06 -35.43 -22.70
N THR A 741 -20.15 -35.89 -23.95
CA THR A 741 -21.45 -36.26 -24.56
C THR A 741 -21.76 -37.76 -24.52
N GLY A 742 -20.82 -38.59 -24.08
CA GLY A 742 -20.99 -40.03 -23.89
C GLY A 742 -21.02 -40.43 -22.40
N PRO A 743 -21.19 -41.72 -22.09
CA PRO A 743 -21.18 -42.16 -20.70
C PRO A 743 -19.81 -41.97 -20.06
N THR A 744 -19.81 -41.51 -18.81
CA THR A 744 -18.64 -41.42 -17.93
C THR A 744 -18.57 -42.64 -17.01
N ALA A 745 -17.37 -43.12 -16.69
CA ALA A 745 -17.20 -44.32 -15.87
C ALA A 745 -15.93 -44.31 -14.99
N GLY A 746 -16.01 -45.06 -13.88
CA GLY A 746 -14.92 -45.24 -12.93
C GLY A 746 -14.58 -43.95 -12.19
N GLN A 747 -13.30 -43.60 -12.11
CA GLN A 747 -12.80 -42.42 -11.40
C GLN A 747 -13.20 -41.09 -12.06
N CYS A 748 -13.65 -41.13 -13.32
CA CYS A 748 -14.14 -39.94 -14.05
C CYS A 748 -15.67 -39.92 -14.15
N ALA A 749 -16.39 -40.70 -13.33
CA ALA A 749 -17.86 -40.75 -13.39
C ALA A 749 -18.54 -39.41 -13.12
N ASN A 750 -17.88 -38.52 -12.37
CA ASN A 750 -18.39 -37.20 -11.99
C ASN A 750 -17.85 -36.06 -12.87
N PHE A 751 -17.17 -36.37 -13.99
CA PHE A 751 -16.56 -35.37 -14.89
C PHE A 751 -17.55 -34.84 -15.93
#